data_AF-A0A7S3L9V4-F1
#
_entry.id   AF-A0A7S3L9V4-F1
#
_cell.length_a   1.000
_cell.length_b   1.000
_cell.length_c   1.000
_cell.angle_alpha   90.00
_cell.angle_beta   90.00
_cell.angle_gamma   90.00
#
_symmetry.space_group_name_H-M   'P 1'
#
loop_
_entity.id
_entity.type
_entity.pdbx_description
1 polymer ?
#
loop_
_entity_poly.entity_id
_entity_poly.type
_entity_poly.pdbx_seq_one_letter_code
_entity_poly.pdbx_strand_id
1 'polypeptide(L)'
;KKQRLKFSAFATSLVFPSDEDRSRQIVQIYFSDSTRTRGDALVHIFKPLLGWFSSGVVSSFFDVLGIKDDDTYVQKCFGEWFMTLSRGQITRHGLSLPDSPINRFLEEIAGKQVKDDGATPLEALFNFCCESTDLIRSFLLATLCLRAILKSAGRVENITNGKVSLGRLTFDWEGLLRKLRVCLLATLRLNGHRLGALPLSVYNLEVENEFSVYEWLARDELAISHRHEEIVILEEACRMSSYSFDPSTDQADNPIRVSTIQKACLAKGEKVLEGEDMGSSSLLLYFPHHNNGTVLAAHRCLLLASSWLKAPTQLTLLADSLEAAQMLKNKPALALAVRLELWTRVVCPVYRARLFGFVDVPELLEDDFGPLLQQRQWQRDFGRLSLRILDLVTEVEWSDDLKIFDWPQSDENDEWWPPLQPDFILERALRKVRPLDESSRDAHYVIICGLLVSDDMNALAPCVPAIYDCFLSLSIFNPVTVLPSPSSEQDTFLASAILLQARNYSGPPLEHFQLGELAVLGEKWGFSLSTLRTLYLLALYEFGKDSMVDDLLTRAFTQIDATRFLDGGLDIVCRRLDTFFRSDFMKRRHMREVMGVLDADLCDWIQQQAAMGDEGPVWEFPEPHMGLSLTHTLALRLLSLSKTANVDTTLRVKIHSLAVLSGTLLKEVEEVRRQHKV
;
A
#
# COMPACT_ATOMS: atom_id res chain seq x y z
N LYS A 1 5.63 -30.37 37.71
CA LYS A 1 4.96 -31.60 38.18
C LYS A 1 4.73 -32.52 36.97
N LYS A 2 5.28 -33.75 36.93
CA LYS A 2 5.03 -34.70 35.83
C LYS A 2 3.61 -35.21 35.94
N GLN A 3 2.71 -34.83 35.03
CA GLN A 3 1.41 -35.49 34.89
C GLN A 3 1.68 -36.95 34.52
N ARG A 4 1.17 -37.89 35.34
CA ARG A 4 1.19 -39.32 35.00
C ARG A 4 0.00 -39.58 34.09
N LEU A 5 0.22 -40.25 32.96
CA LEU A 5 -0.89 -40.73 32.11
C LEU A 5 -1.73 -41.70 32.94
N LYS A 6 -3.02 -41.42 33.06
CA LYS A 6 -3.94 -42.37 33.70
C LYS A 6 -4.08 -43.59 32.79
N PHE A 7 -4.16 -44.79 33.37
CA PHE A 7 -4.37 -46.02 32.60
C PHE A 7 -5.62 -45.93 31.71
N SER A 8 -6.68 -45.28 32.17
CA SER A 8 -7.88 -45.01 31.36
C SER A 8 -7.57 -44.18 30.11
N ALA A 9 -6.70 -43.16 30.20
CA ALA A 9 -6.30 -42.33 29.08
C ALA A 9 -5.39 -43.10 28.09
N PHE A 10 -4.55 -44.00 28.60
CA PHE A 10 -3.77 -44.91 27.78
C PHE A 10 -4.65 -45.93 27.06
N ALA A 11 -5.60 -46.56 27.75
CA ALA A 11 -6.52 -47.52 27.17
C ALA A 11 -7.40 -46.89 26.08
N THR A 12 -7.85 -45.64 26.26
CA THR A 12 -8.58 -44.88 25.22
C THR A 12 -7.72 -44.47 24.04
N SER A 13 -6.39 -44.53 24.17
CA SER A 13 -5.47 -44.27 23.07
C SER A 13 -5.21 -45.50 22.22
N LEU A 14 -5.77 -46.68 22.56
CA LEU A 14 -5.65 -47.91 21.80
C LEU A 14 -6.97 -48.24 21.08
N VAL A 15 -6.87 -48.69 19.84
CA VAL A 15 -7.98 -49.17 19.01
C VAL A 15 -7.82 -50.67 18.90
N PHE A 16 -8.81 -51.39 19.42
CA PHE A 16 -8.88 -52.84 19.31
C PHE A 16 -9.64 -53.21 18.03
N PRO A 17 -9.20 -54.26 17.31
CA PRO A 17 -9.88 -54.72 16.11
C PRO A 17 -11.28 -55.24 16.46
N SER A 18 -12.19 -55.18 15.49
CA SER A 18 -13.57 -55.62 15.65
C SER A 18 -13.65 -57.13 15.95
N ASP A 19 -14.75 -57.61 16.54
CA ASP A 19 -14.91 -59.02 16.93
C ASP A 19 -14.81 -60.01 15.74
N GLU A 20 -14.96 -59.53 14.49
CA GLU A 20 -14.85 -60.32 13.27
C GLU A 20 -13.39 -60.62 12.85
N ASP A 21 -12.40 -59.85 13.31
CA ASP A 21 -10.98 -59.99 12.95
C ASP A 21 -10.19 -60.94 13.87
N ARG A 22 -10.85 -61.54 14.88
CA ARG A 22 -10.24 -62.40 15.92
C ARG A 22 -9.76 -63.77 15.43
N SER A 23 -9.85 -64.06 14.13
CA SER A 23 -9.39 -65.32 13.53
C SER A 23 -7.87 -65.38 13.27
N ARG A 24 -7.14 -64.26 13.41
CA ARG A 24 -5.67 -64.21 13.31
C ARG A 24 -5.02 -64.49 14.69
N GLN A 25 -3.97 -65.32 14.72
CA GLN A 25 -3.25 -65.70 15.96
C GLN A 25 -2.59 -64.53 16.71
N ILE A 26 -2.42 -63.37 16.07
CA ILE A 26 -1.84 -62.16 16.67
C ILE A 26 -2.85 -61.02 16.47
N VAL A 27 -3.36 -60.49 17.59
CA VAL A 27 -4.27 -59.33 17.59
C VAL A 27 -3.44 -58.07 17.34
N GLN A 28 -3.72 -57.35 16.25
CA GLN A 28 -3.06 -56.08 15.94
C GLN A 28 -3.78 -54.95 16.68
N ILE A 29 -3.07 -54.26 17.56
CA ILE A 29 -3.61 -53.16 18.37
C ILE A 29 -2.93 -51.87 17.93
N TYR A 30 -3.71 -51.00 17.29
CA TYR A 30 -3.25 -49.70 16.83
C TYR A 30 -3.51 -48.64 17.91
N PHE A 31 -2.78 -47.53 17.86
CA PHE A 31 -3.19 -46.32 18.59
C PHE A 31 -4.33 -45.60 17.85
N SER A 32 -5.11 -44.83 18.61
CA SER A 32 -6.18 -43.94 18.14
C SER A 32 -5.76 -43.13 16.92
N ASP A 33 -6.68 -42.94 15.97
CA ASP A 33 -6.46 -42.11 14.78
C ASP A 33 -6.18 -40.65 15.12
N SER A 34 -6.66 -40.18 16.26
CA SER A 34 -6.37 -38.85 16.81
C SER A 34 -4.87 -38.69 17.08
N THR A 35 -4.19 -37.89 16.26
CA THR A 35 -2.77 -37.52 16.42
C THR A 35 -2.45 -36.96 17.80
N ARG A 36 -3.39 -36.20 18.41
CA ARG A 36 -3.24 -35.68 19.77
C ARG A 36 -3.23 -36.81 20.80
N THR A 37 -4.20 -37.72 20.73
CA THR A 37 -4.34 -38.82 21.70
C THR A 37 -3.18 -39.81 21.57
N ARG A 38 -2.80 -40.12 20.33
CA ARG A 38 -1.64 -40.97 20.01
C ARG A 38 -0.34 -40.32 20.47
N GLY A 39 -0.11 -39.05 20.17
CA GLY A 39 1.07 -38.31 20.62
C GLY A 39 1.26 -38.31 22.13
N ASP A 40 0.19 -38.09 22.91
CA ASP A 40 0.25 -38.16 24.37
C ASP A 40 0.70 -39.55 24.86
N ALA A 41 0.13 -40.62 24.31
CA ALA A 41 0.51 -41.99 24.65
C ALA A 41 1.98 -42.29 24.29
N LEU A 42 2.40 -41.91 23.07
CA LEU A 42 3.76 -42.10 22.57
C LEU A 42 4.80 -41.37 23.43
N VAL A 43 4.51 -40.15 23.88
CA VAL A 43 5.36 -39.43 24.83
C VAL A 43 5.56 -40.23 26.10
N HIS A 44 4.50 -40.83 26.64
CA HIS A 44 4.59 -41.58 27.89
C HIS A 44 5.33 -42.92 27.74
N ILE A 45 5.28 -43.53 26.56
CA ILE A 45 5.99 -44.78 26.23
C ILE A 45 7.48 -44.52 25.97
N PHE A 46 7.80 -43.57 25.10
CA PHE A 46 9.16 -43.39 24.60
C PHE A 46 10.00 -42.39 25.40
N LYS A 47 9.41 -41.43 26.11
CA LYS A 47 10.16 -40.47 26.93
C LYS A 47 11.00 -41.12 28.04
N PRO A 48 10.55 -42.17 28.76
CA PRO A 48 11.39 -42.94 29.68
C PRO A 48 12.59 -43.59 28.99
N LEU A 49 12.47 -43.90 27.69
CA LEU A 49 13.49 -44.56 26.90
C LEU A 49 14.54 -43.61 26.35
N LEU A 50 14.44 -42.28 26.53
CA LEU A 50 15.39 -41.33 25.93
C LEU A 50 16.88 -41.56 26.26
N GLY A 51 17.20 -42.18 27.39
CA GLY A 51 18.58 -42.56 27.73
C GLY A 51 18.98 -43.98 27.30
N TRP A 52 18.00 -44.86 27.06
CA TRP A 52 18.18 -46.31 26.86
C TRP A 52 17.50 -46.78 25.56
N PHE A 53 17.22 -45.83 24.66
CA PHE A 53 16.51 -46.08 23.42
C PHE A 53 17.31 -47.14 22.67
N SER A 54 16.67 -48.19 22.21
CA SER A 54 17.32 -49.24 21.41
C SER A 54 16.29 -49.84 20.50
N SER A 55 16.70 -50.23 19.29
CA SER A 55 15.80 -50.80 18.30
C SER A 55 15.13 -52.07 18.81
N GLY A 56 15.84 -52.88 19.61
CA GLY A 56 15.27 -54.07 20.27
C GLY A 56 14.13 -53.75 21.25
N VAL A 57 14.22 -52.69 22.05
CA VAL A 57 13.15 -52.31 22.99
C VAL A 57 11.93 -51.77 22.24
N VAL A 58 12.15 -50.94 21.23
CA VAL A 58 11.07 -50.37 20.40
C VAL A 58 10.38 -51.46 19.59
N SER A 59 11.15 -52.36 18.99
CA SER A 59 10.62 -53.48 18.21
C SER A 59 9.82 -54.44 19.09
N SER A 60 10.31 -54.80 20.28
CA SER A 60 9.58 -55.63 21.23
C SER A 60 8.26 -55.00 21.67
N PHE A 61 8.22 -53.67 21.81
CA PHE A 61 6.98 -52.97 22.14
C PHE A 61 5.95 -53.09 21.02
N PHE A 62 6.33 -52.83 19.78
CA PHE A 62 5.43 -52.98 18.63
C PHE A 62 5.08 -54.46 18.34
N ASP A 63 5.96 -55.40 18.71
CA ASP A 63 5.70 -56.85 18.68
C ASP A 63 4.55 -57.23 19.61
N VAL A 64 4.56 -56.70 20.84
CA VAL A 64 3.47 -56.88 21.83
C VAL A 64 2.14 -56.33 21.32
N LEU A 65 2.17 -55.29 20.48
CA LEU A 65 0.99 -54.72 19.83
C LEU A 65 0.61 -55.43 18.52
N GLY A 66 1.39 -56.42 18.06
CA GLY A 66 1.14 -57.15 16.81
C GLY A 66 1.35 -56.35 15.53
N ILE A 67 2.02 -55.19 15.61
CA ILE A 67 2.20 -54.23 14.51
C ILE A 67 3.67 -53.98 14.15
N LYS A 68 4.58 -54.84 14.62
CA LYS A 68 6.02 -54.74 14.37
C LYS A 68 6.40 -54.76 12.89
N ASP A 69 5.65 -55.50 12.07
CA ASP A 69 5.91 -55.64 10.63
C ASP A 69 5.19 -54.56 9.80
N ASP A 70 4.39 -53.70 10.44
CA ASP A 70 3.78 -52.52 9.80
C ASP A 70 4.76 -51.34 9.85
N ASP A 71 5.81 -51.42 9.04
CA ASP A 71 6.90 -50.43 9.02
C ASP A 71 6.37 -49.01 8.78
N THR A 72 5.32 -48.84 7.97
CA THR A 72 4.65 -47.55 7.70
C THR A 72 4.03 -46.96 8.96
N TYR A 73 3.29 -47.76 9.73
CA TYR A 73 2.67 -47.31 10.98
C TYR A 73 3.70 -47.06 12.10
N VAL A 74 4.73 -47.91 12.18
CA VAL A 74 5.85 -47.75 13.12
C VAL A 74 6.59 -46.44 12.86
N GLN A 75 6.86 -46.13 11.59
CA GLN A 75 7.44 -44.86 11.15
C GLN A 75 6.56 -43.67 11.55
N LYS A 76 5.25 -43.73 11.30
CA LYS A 76 4.31 -42.68 11.69
C LYS A 76 4.35 -42.40 13.20
N CYS A 77 4.30 -43.46 14.02
CA CYS A 77 4.40 -43.34 15.48
C CYS A 77 5.75 -42.75 15.92
N PHE A 78 6.84 -43.13 15.26
CA PHE A 78 8.15 -42.59 15.54
C PHE A 78 8.24 -41.09 15.21
N GLY A 79 7.75 -40.68 14.04
CA GLY A 79 7.73 -39.27 13.61
C GLY A 79 6.94 -38.39 14.59
N GLU A 80 5.73 -38.81 14.96
CA GLU A 80 4.90 -38.09 15.94
C GLU A 80 5.56 -37.97 17.30
N TRP A 81 6.16 -39.05 17.79
CA TRP A 81 6.93 -39.00 19.04
C TRP A 81 8.11 -38.04 18.92
N PHE A 82 8.87 -38.09 17.83
CA PHE A 82 10.05 -37.26 17.64
C PHE A 82 9.71 -35.76 17.70
N MET A 83 8.56 -35.36 17.15
CA MET A 83 8.08 -33.98 17.20
C MET A 83 7.79 -33.47 18.62
N THR A 84 7.52 -34.36 19.57
CA THR A 84 7.28 -33.99 20.97
C THR A 84 8.56 -33.70 21.76
N LEU A 85 9.74 -33.99 21.20
CA LEU A 85 11.01 -33.83 21.90
C LEU A 85 11.39 -32.35 22.01
N SER A 86 11.85 -31.92 23.18
CA SER A 86 12.43 -30.58 23.35
C SER A 86 13.89 -30.54 22.91
N ARG A 87 14.38 -29.36 22.51
CA ARG A 87 15.81 -29.11 22.21
C ARG A 87 16.73 -29.63 23.33
N GLY A 88 16.36 -29.39 24.58
CA GLY A 88 17.12 -29.85 25.74
C GLY A 88 17.21 -31.37 25.84
N GLN A 89 16.15 -32.09 25.47
CA GLN A 89 16.16 -33.57 25.43
C GLN A 89 17.02 -34.10 24.29
N ILE A 90 16.91 -33.51 23.09
CA ILE A 90 17.70 -33.91 21.92
C ILE A 90 19.20 -33.77 22.21
N THR A 91 19.61 -32.61 22.74
CA THR A 91 21.03 -32.35 23.06
C THR A 91 21.51 -33.20 24.24
N ARG A 92 20.77 -33.26 25.35
CA ARG A 92 21.18 -34.00 26.55
C ARG A 92 21.38 -35.49 26.30
N HIS A 93 20.54 -36.08 25.45
CA HIS A 93 20.58 -37.51 25.14
C HIS A 93 21.38 -37.84 23.88
N GLY A 94 22.09 -36.87 23.28
CA GLY A 94 22.92 -37.10 22.11
C GLY A 94 22.17 -37.67 20.91
N LEU A 95 20.87 -37.36 20.78
CA LEU A 95 20.00 -37.98 19.78
C LEU A 95 20.39 -37.62 18.34
N SER A 96 21.09 -36.49 18.17
CA SER A 96 21.60 -36.01 16.88
C SER A 96 23.00 -36.54 16.51
N LEU A 97 23.65 -37.30 17.41
CA LEU A 97 24.99 -37.84 17.18
C LEU A 97 24.97 -38.99 16.14
N PRO A 98 26.06 -39.21 15.39
CA PRO A 98 26.12 -40.26 14.36
C PRO A 98 25.75 -41.66 14.86
N ASP A 99 26.21 -42.05 16.05
CA ASP A 99 25.93 -43.36 16.65
C ASP A 99 24.76 -43.37 17.62
N SER A 100 23.83 -42.41 17.49
CA SER A 100 22.68 -42.34 18.37
C SER A 100 21.80 -43.59 18.22
N PRO A 101 21.10 -44.01 19.28
CA PRO A 101 20.22 -45.16 19.17
C PRO A 101 19.02 -44.94 18.24
N ILE A 102 18.66 -43.68 17.99
CA ILE A 102 17.68 -43.31 16.96
C ILE A 102 18.20 -43.64 15.56
N ASN A 103 19.46 -43.28 15.25
CA ASN A 103 20.04 -43.62 13.96
C ASN A 103 20.09 -45.14 13.76
N ARG A 104 20.45 -45.91 14.79
CA ARG A 104 20.45 -47.38 14.69
C ARG A 104 19.07 -47.96 14.41
N PHE A 105 18.03 -47.41 15.03
CA PHE A 105 16.65 -47.81 14.77
C PHE A 105 16.20 -47.47 13.34
N LEU A 106 16.50 -46.25 12.87
CA LEU A 106 16.21 -45.85 11.50
C LEU A 106 17.00 -46.65 10.46
N GLU A 107 18.26 -46.99 10.76
CA GLU A 107 19.11 -47.87 9.92
C GLU A 107 18.50 -49.26 9.77
N GLU A 108 17.91 -49.80 10.83
CA GLU A 108 17.28 -51.12 10.80
C GLU A 108 16.04 -51.13 9.88
N ILE A 109 15.17 -50.12 9.99
CA ILE A 109 13.98 -49.98 9.14
C ILE A 109 14.40 -49.69 7.69
N ALA A 110 15.31 -48.73 7.47
CA ALA A 110 15.80 -48.40 6.14
C ALA A 110 16.47 -49.61 5.46
N GLY A 111 17.26 -50.40 6.21
CA GLY A 111 17.92 -51.60 5.68
C GLY A 111 16.97 -52.71 5.22
N LYS A 112 15.73 -52.75 5.72
CA LYS A 112 14.68 -53.63 5.20
C LYS A 112 14.14 -53.12 3.86
N GLN A 113 13.86 -51.81 3.78
CA GLN A 113 13.19 -51.16 2.66
C GLN A 113 14.09 -50.89 1.45
N VAL A 114 15.39 -50.68 1.67
CA VAL A 114 16.39 -50.45 0.61
C VAL A 114 16.55 -51.64 -0.36
N LYS A 115 15.98 -52.80 -0.03
CA LYS A 115 15.99 -54.00 -0.88
C LYS A 115 14.89 -54.03 -1.93
N ASP A 116 13.86 -53.18 -1.78
CA ASP A 116 12.72 -53.11 -2.70
C ASP A 116 12.98 -52.01 -3.74
N ASP A 117 13.10 -52.41 -5.01
CA ASP A 117 13.44 -51.52 -6.11
C ASP A 117 12.25 -50.61 -6.47
N GLY A 118 12.37 -49.30 -6.21
CA GLY A 118 11.42 -48.29 -6.68
C GLY A 118 10.71 -47.44 -5.62
N ALA A 119 10.79 -47.79 -4.33
CA ALA A 119 10.18 -47.01 -3.26
C ALA A 119 11.20 -46.11 -2.53
N THR A 120 10.80 -44.91 -2.15
CA THR A 120 11.61 -44.01 -1.30
C THR A 120 11.74 -44.65 0.09
N PRO A 121 12.95 -45.00 0.57
CA PRO A 121 13.10 -45.58 1.90
C PRO A 121 12.61 -44.60 2.96
N LEU A 122 11.93 -45.13 3.99
CA LEU A 122 11.32 -44.35 5.06
C LEU A 122 10.22 -43.37 4.57
N GLU A 123 9.45 -43.75 3.55
CA GLU A 123 8.42 -42.92 2.91
C GLU A 123 7.42 -42.27 3.89
N ALA A 124 6.98 -42.99 4.92
CA ALA A 124 6.05 -42.43 5.90
C ALA A 124 6.69 -41.28 6.71
N LEU A 125 7.99 -41.36 7.02
CA LEU A 125 8.73 -40.27 7.64
C LEU A 125 9.03 -39.14 6.65
N PHE A 126 9.21 -39.45 5.37
CA PHE A 126 9.37 -38.47 4.32
C PHE A 126 8.12 -37.58 4.22
N ASN A 127 6.95 -38.18 4.02
CA ASN A 127 5.67 -37.47 3.94
C ASN A 127 5.38 -36.68 5.22
N PHE A 128 5.66 -37.26 6.38
CA PHE A 128 5.52 -36.58 7.66
C PHE A 128 6.42 -35.34 7.78
N CYS A 129 7.66 -35.39 7.29
CA CYS A 129 8.55 -34.22 7.26
C CYS A 129 8.04 -33.14 6.29
N CYS A 130 7.44 -33.53 5.16
CA CYS A 130 6.85 -32.60 4.18
C CYS A 130 5.65 -31.83 4.76
N GLU A 131 4.76 -32.54 5.47
CA GLU A 131 3.52 -31.98 6.04
C GLU A 131 3.76 -31.17 7.32
N SER A 132 4.78 -31.53 8.10
CA SER A 132 5.02 -30.94 9.42
C SER A 132 5.37 -29.46 9.36
N THR A 133 4.71 -28.69 10.22
CA THR A 133 4.92 -27.24 10.41
C THR A 133 6.04 -26.94 11.40
N ASP A 134 6.55 -27.95 12.11
CA ASP A 134 7.71 -27.85 13.00
C ASP A 134 9.01 -28.01 12.20
N LEU A 135 9.29 -27.02 11.35
CA LEU A 135 10.36 -27.08 10.35
C LEU A 135 11.74 -27.45 10.94
N ILE A 136 12.05 -27.01 12.16
CA ILE A 136 13.33 -27.29 12.83
C ILE A 136 13.44 -28.79 13.12
N ARG A 137 12.38 -29.39 13.67
CA ARG A 137 12.37 -30.82 13.99
C ARG A 137 12.22 -31.67 12.74
N SER A 138 11.45 -31.24 11.74
CA SER A 138 11.39 -31.88 10.42
C SER A 138 12.76 -31.93 9.76
N PHE A 139 13.50 -30.81 9.75
CA PHE A 139 14.85 -30.76 9.20
C PHE A 139 15.82 -31.69 9.93
N LEU A 140 15.74 -31.74 11.26
CA LEU A 140 16.55 -32.65 12.06
C LEU A 140 16.19 -34.12 11.79
N LEU A 141 14.90 -34.46 11.77
CA LEU A 141 14.41 -35.81 11.51
C LEU A 141 14.83 -36.28 10.12
N ALA A 142 14.65 -35.44 9.10
CA ALA A 142 15.09 -35.72 7.73
C ALA A 142 16.62 -35.94 7.64
N THR A 143 17.40 -35.16 8.39
CA THR A 143 18.86 -35.36 8.48
C THR A 143 19.21 -36.72 9.09
N LEU A 144 18.48 -37.18 10.11
CA LEU A 144 18.69 -38.50 10.71
C LEU A 144 18.28 -39.63 9.75
N CYS A 145 17.16 -39.47 9.04
CA CYS A 145 16.68 -40.43 8.04
C CYS A 145 17.69 -40.56 6.89
N LEU A 146 18.14 -39.45 6.31
CA LEU A 146 19.14 -39.47 5.24
C LEU A 146 20.44 -40.16 5.69
N ARG A 147 20.93 -39.89 6.91
CA ARG A 147 22.12 -40.58 7.44
C ARG A 147 21.91 -42.09 7.58
N ALA A 148 20.75 -42.49 8.08
CA ALA A 148 20.39 -43.90 8.22
C ALA A 148 20.33 -44.60 6.85
N ILE A 149 19.77 -43.92 5.85
CA ILE A 149 19.69 -44.41 4.46
C ILE A 149 21.09 -44.50 3.87
N LEU A 150 21.93 -43.45 3.94
CA LEU A 150 23.31 -43.46 3.44
C LEU A 150 24.11 -44.66 3.98
N LYS A 151 23.99 -44.93 5.27
CA LYS A 151 24.70 -46.04 5.92
C LYS A 151 24.11 -47.42 5.57
N SER A 152 22.81 -47.52 5.35
CA SER A 152 22.14 -48.77 4.98
C SER A 152 22.31 -49.10 3.49
N ALA A 153 22.08 -48.11 2.63
CA ALA A 153 22.31 -48.16 1.19
C ALA A 153 23.77 -48.42 0.87
N GLY A 154 24.74 -47.77 1.54
CA GLY A 154 26.16 -48.05 1.34
C GLY A 154 26.54 -49.50 1.66
N ARG A 155 25.89 -50.15 2.64
CA ARG A 155 26.08 -51.60 2.88
C ARG A 155 25.47 -52.44 1.76
N VAL A 156 24.27 -52.10 1.31
CA VAL A 156 23.55 -52.85 0.28
C VAL A 156 24.22 -52.69 -1.09
N GLU A 157 24.68 -51.50 -1.46
CA GLU A 157 25.42 -51.23 -2.70
C GLU A 157 26.71 -52.05 -2.76
N ASN A 158 27.47 -52.10 -1.65
CA ASN A 158 28.66 -52.94 -1.51
C ASN A 158 28.36 -54.44 -1.66
N ILE A 159 27.21 -54.91 -1.14
CA ILE A 159 26.80 -56.32 -1.24
C ILE A 159 26.26 -56.65 -2.64
N THR A 160 25.62 -55.69 -3.30
CA THR A 160 24.93 -55.88 -4.58
C THR A 160 25.76 -55.48 -5.80
N ASN A 161 27.00 -55.03 -5.60
CA ASN A 161 27.91 -54.51 -6.63
C ASN A 161 27.28 -53.40 -7.49
N GLY A 162 26.57 -52.46 -6.86
CA GLY A 162 26.01 -51.29 -7.56
C GLY A 162 24.68 -51.51 -8.29
N LYS A 163 24.00 -52.65 -8.11
CA LYS A 163 22.62 -52.83 -8.64
C LYS A 163 21.62 -51.86 -8.03
N VAL A 164 21.83 -51.49 -6.78
CA VAL A 164 21.08 -50.45 -6.08
C VAL A 164 22.02 -49.26 -5.94
N SER A 165 21.74 -48.16 -6.64
CA SER A 165 22.61 -46.98 -6.58
C SER A 165 22.29 -46.12 -5.37
N LEU A 166 23.35 -45.73 -4.64
CA LEU A 166 23.21 -44.85 -3.48
C LEU A 166 22.51 -43.53 -3.84
N GLY A 167 22.91 -42.92 -4.96
CA GLY A 167 22.38 -41.64 -5.41
C GLY A 167 20.88 -41.66 -5.67
N ARG A 168 20.32 -42.77 -6.21
CA ARG A 168 18.87 -42.89 -6.44
C ARG A 168 18.09 -42.95 -5.13
N LEU A 169 18.64 -43.60 -4.10
CA LEU A 169 17.98 -43.77 -2.80
C LEU A 169 18.03 -42.53 -1.90
N THR A 170 18.99 -41.64 -2.14
CA THR A 170 19.16 -40.41 -1.35
C THR A 170 18.61 -39.17 -2.03
N PHE A 171 18.37 -39.21 -3.34
CA PHE A 171 17.92 -38.09 -4.15
C PHE A 171 16.71 -37.36 -3.54
N ASP A 172 15.63 -38.08 -3.21
CA ASP A 172 14.41 -37.49 -2.65
C ASP A 172 14.68 -36.81 -1.30
N TRP A 173 15.47 -37.45 -0.44
CA TRP A 173 15.79 -36.94 0.90
C TRP A 173 16.73 -35.72 0.86
N GLU A 174 17.68 -35.69 -0.08
CA GLU A 174 18.52 -34.54 -0.35
C GLU A 174 17.69 -33.37 -0.89
N GLY A 175 16.73 -33.66 -1.79
CA GLY A 175 15.73 -32.70 -2.25
C GLY A 175 14.90 -32.14 -1.09
N LEU A 176 14.33 -33.01 -0.24
CA LEU A 176 13.54 -32.59 0.93
C LEU A 176 14.33 -31.72 1.91
N LEU A 177 15.59 -32.04 2.18
CA LEU A 177 16.43 -31.20 3.04
C LEU A 177 16.66 -29.80 2.46
N ARG A 178 16.82 -29.69 1.13
CA ARG A 178 16.89 -28.38 0.45
C ARG A 178 15.57 -27.62 0.59
N LYS A 179 14.43 -28.27 0.32
CA LYS A 179 13.09 -27.66 0.50
C LYS A 179 12.86 -27.18 1.93
N LEU A 180 13.14 -28.02 2.93
CA LEU A 180 13.01 -27.67 4.36
C LEU A 180 13.93 -26.51 4.76
N ARG A 181 15.14 -26.44 4.20
CA ARG A 181 16.05 -25.30 4.42
C ARG A 181 15.45 -24.00 3.94
N VAL A 182 14.89 -23.98 2.74
CA VAL A 182 14.24 -22.78 2.22
C VAL A 182 13.07 -22.36 3.09
N CYS A 183 12.19 -23.29 3.51
CA CYS A 183 11.09 -22.98 4.43
C CYS A 183 11.60 -22.40 5.77
N LEU A 184 12.71 -22.93 6.30
CA LEU A 184 13.36 -22.40 7.50
C LEU A 184 13.87 -20.97 7.28
N LEU A 185 14.53 -20.71 6.15
CA LEU A 185 15.02 -19.38 5.79
C LEU A 185 13.85 -18.39 5.64
N ALA A 186 12.78 -18.80 4.95
CA ALA A 186 11.55 -18.00 4.85
C ALA A 186 11.02 -17.61 6.23
N THR A 187 10.89 -18.59 7.12
CA THR A 187 10.39 -18.37 8.49
C THR A 187 11.25 -17.38 9.27
N LEU A 188 12.58 -17.50 9.16
CA LEU A 188 13.51 -16.60 9.84
C LEU A 188 13.38 -15.17 9.33
N ARG A 189 13.30 -14.99 8.01
CA ARG A 189 13.23 -13.66 7.38
C ARG A 189 11.90 -12.96 7.57
N LEU A 190 10.81 -13.72 7.66
CA LEU A 190 9.49 -13.16 7.95
C LEU A 190 9.33 -12.69 9.41
N ASN A 191 10.24 -13.07 10.31
CA ASN A 191 10.21 -12.67 11.73
C ASN A 191 8.81 -12.84 12.39
N GLY A 192 8.12 -13.93 12.07
CA GLY A 192 6.78 -14.24 12.60
C GLY A 192 5.59 -13.68 11.82
N HIS A 193 5.81 -12.96 10.72
CA HIS A 193 4.73 -12.60 9.80
C HIS A 193 4.19 -13.85 9.10
N ARG A 194 2.87 -13.99 9.03
CA ARG A 194 2.22 -15.11 8.34
C ARG A 194 2.17 -14.85 6.83
N LEU A 195 2.48 -15.87 6.03
CA LEU A 195 2.16 -15.93 4.61
C LEU A 195 0.91 -16.80 4.48
N GLY A 196 -0.11 -16.32 3.76
CA GLY A 196 -1.36 -17.07 3.61
C GLY A 196 -2.10 -17.37 4.91
N ALA A 197 -3.08 -18.29 4.82
CA ALA A 197 -3.92 -18.71 5.93
C ALA A 197 -3.33 -19.89 6.72
N LEU A 198 -2.58 -20.76 6.04
CA LEU A 198 -2.00 -21.96 6.59
C LEU A 198 -0.60 -21.70 7.20
N PRO A 199 -0.12 -22.55 8.11
CA PRO A 199 1.26 -22.52 8.58
C PRO A 199 2.24 -22.98 7.50
N LEU A 200 3.47 -22.45 7.49
CA LEU A 200 4.47 -22.82 6.49
C LEU A 200 4.94 -24.28 6.64
N SER A 201 4.86 -25.06 5.57
CA SER A 201 5.45 -26.40 5.42
C SER A 201 5.83 -26.61 3.95
N VAL A 202 6.59 -27.67 3.64
CA VAL A 202 6.93 -28.00 2.23
C VAL A 202 5.65 -28.34 1.47
N TYR A 203 4.79 -29.16 2.06
CA TYR A 203 3.51 -29.53 1.49
C TYR A 203 2.64 -28.30 1.18
N ASN A 204 2.47 -27.40 2.15
CA ASN A 204 1.58 -26.25 1.95
C ASN A 204 2.12 -25.26 0.91
N LEU A 205 3.44 -25.19 0.72
CA LEU A 205 4.06 -24.35 -0.30
C LEU A 205 3.92 -24.95 -1.71
N GLU A 206 3.67 -26.26 -1.81
CA GLU A 206 3.42 -26.96 -3.08
C GLU A 206 1.92 -26.98 -3.45
N VAL A 207 1.04 -26.88 -2.46
CA VAL A 207 -0.42 -26.77 -2.67
C VAL A 207 -0.76 -25.41 -3.31
N GLU A 208 -1.49 -25.46 -4.42
CA GLU A 208 -1.95 -24.28 -5.14
C GLU A 208 -2.84 -23.38 -4.27
N ASN A 209 -2.75 -22.06 -4.49
CA ASN A 209 -3.60 -21.02 -3.87
C ASN A 209 -3.46 -20.82 -2.36
N GLU A 210 -2.45 -21.39 -1.71
CA GLU A 210 -2.25 -21.23 -0.26
C GLU A 210 -1.11 -20.26 0.09
N PHE A 211 -0.02 -20.28 -0.68
CA PHE A 211 1.17 -19.46 -0.46
C PHE A 211 1.61 -18.73 -1.72
N SER A 212 2.01 -17.48 -1.56
CA SER A 212 2.64 -16.69 -2.61
C SER A 212 4.13 -16.55 -2.33
N VAL A 213 4.95 -17.13 -3.20
CA VAL A 213 6.42 -16.95 -3.17
C VAL A 213 6.77 -15.49 -3.51
N TYR A 214 6.02 -14.85 -4.40
CA TYR A 214 6.22 -13.44 -4.74
C TYR A 214 5.91 -12.51 -3.56
N GLU A 215 4.85 -12.77 -2.79
CA GLU A 215 4.54 -12.02 -1.57
C GLU A 215 5.68 -12.16 -0.55
N TRP A 216 6.20 -13.38 -0.39
CA TRP A 216 7.33 -13.63 0.50
C TRP A 216 8.56 -12.80 0.11
N LEU A 217 8.96 -12.85 -1.15
CA LEU A 217 10.12 -12.11 -1.65
C LEU A 217 9.93 -10.60 -1.55
N ALA A 218 8.74 -10.10 -1.90
CA ALA A 218 8.41 -8.69 -1.75
C ALA A 218 8.49 -8.22 -0.29
N ARG A 219 8.03 -9.04 0.68
CA ARG A 219 8.18 -8.71 2.11
C ARG A 219 9.63 -8.68 2.56
N ASP A 220 10.44 -9.58 2.01
CA ASP A 220 11.86 -9.62 2.32
C ASP A 220 12.59 -8.37 1.83
N GLU A 221 12.29 -7.94 0.61
CA GLU A 221 12.81 -6.70 0.03
C GLU A 221 12.37 -5.46 0.82
N LEU A 222 11.09 -5.41 1.22
CA LEU A 222 10.55 -4.33 2.02
C LEU A 222 11.13 -4.28 3.44
N ALA A 223 11.67 -5.40 3.96
CA ALA A 223 12.43 -5.38 5.21
C ALA A 223 13.79 -4.67 5.07
N ILE A 224 14.28 -4.50 3.83
CA ILE A 224 15.55 -3.81 3.52
C ILE A 224 15.29 -2.33 3.21
N SER A 225 14.39 -2.02 2.27
CA SER A 225 14.01 -0.64 1.92
C SER A 225 12.57 -0.58 1.45
N HIS A 226 11.89 0.55 1.68
CA HIS A 226 10.56 0.82 1.12
C HIS A 226 10.62 1.54 -0.24
N ARG A 227 11.78 2.09 -0.59
CA ARG A 227 11.96 2.86 -1.82
C ARG A 227 12.15 1.92 -3.01
N HIS A 228 11.27 2.04 -3.99
CA HIS A 228 11.27 1.12 -5.12
C HIS A 228 12.58 1.17 -5.92
N GLU A 229 13.13 2.37 -6.15
CA GLU A 229 14.40 2.54 -6.90
C GLU A 229 15.57 1.82 -6.24
N GLU A 230 15.68 1.90 -4.91
CA GLU A 230 16.74 1.21 -4.15
C GLU A 230 16.61 -0.32 -4.27
N ILE A 231 15.38 -0.84 -4.23
CA ILE A 231 15.13 -2.28 -4.40
C ILE A 231 15.47 -2.73 -5.82
N VAL A 232 15.11 -1.96 -6.85
CA VAL A 232 15.43 -2.31 -8.25
C VAL A 232 16.94 -2.36 -8.47
N ILE A 233 17.70 -1.43 -7.88
CA ILE A 233 19.17 -1.47 -7.92
C ILE A 233 19.70 -2.74 -7.26
N LEU A 234 19.12 -3.13 -6.12
CA LEU A 234 19.49 -4.36 -5.42
C LEU A 234 19.17 -5.63 -6.23
N GLU A 235 18.01 -5.68 -6.89
CA GLU A 235 17.61 -6.77 -7.78
C GLU A 235 18.57 -6.92 -8.97
N GLU A 236 18.95 -5.80 -9.58
CA GLU A 236 19.90 -5.77 -10.70
C GLU A 236 21.29 -6.23 -10.25
N ALA A 237 21.75 -5.74 -9.10
CA ALA A 237 23.01 -6.17 -8.50
C ALA A 237 23.02 -7.68 -8.22
N CYS A 238 21.88 -8.24 -7.75
CA CYS A 238 21.75 -9.69 -7.57
C CYS A 238 21.81 -10.43 -8.91
N ARG A 239 21.11 -9.95 -9.94
CA ARG A 239 21.11 -10.60 -11.27
C ARG A 239 22.51 -10.66 -11.89
N MET A 240 23.29 -9.59 -11.73
CA MET A 240 24.65 -9.47 -12.28
C MET A 240 25.71 -10.19 -11.44
N SER A 241 25.41 -10.49 -10.18
CA SER A 241 26.37 -11.07 -9.25
C SER A 241 26.52 -12.57 -9.44
N SER A 242 27.76 -13.03 -9.64
CA SER A 242 28.15 -14.45 -9.54
C SER A 242 28.00 -15.01 -8.11
N TYR A 243 27.71 -14.13 -7.14
CA TYR A 243 27.46 -14.46 -5.74
C TYR A 243 25.97 -14.46 -5.38
N SER A 244 25.07 -14.25 -6.36
CA SER A 244 23.64 -14.46 -6.15
C SER A 244 23.37 -15.87 -5.66
N PHE A 245 22.36 -15.99 -4.81
CA PHE A 245 22.23 -17.13 -3.94
C PHE A 245 20.80 -17.69 -3.98
N ASP A 246 20.68 -18.85 -4.60
CA ASP A 246 19.47 -19.66 -4.59
C ASP A 246 19.61 -20.83 -3.60
N PRO A 247 18.90 -20.79 -2.44
CA PRO A 247 18.99 -21.83 -1.42
C PRO A 247 18.39 -23.18 -1.82
N SER A 248 17.68 -23.26 -2.94
CA SER A 248 17.05 -24.50 -3.43
C SER A 248 18.02 -25.41 -4.21
N THR A 249 19.17 -24.88 -4.64
CA THR A 249 20.12 -25.58 -5.52
C THR A 249 21.18 -26.36 -4.75
N ASP A 250 21.80 -27.37 -5.38
CA ASP A 250 22.93 -28.12 -4.81
C ASP A 250 24.15 -27.22 -4.52
N GLN A 251 24.32 -26.14 -5.29
CA GLN A 251 25.39 -25.18 -5.05
C GLN A 251 25.26 -24.48 -3.69
N ALA A 252 24.06 -24.43 -3.13
CA ALA A 252 23.81 -23.85 -1.81
C ALA A 252 24.32 -24.71 -0.66
N ASP A 253 24.69 -25.98 -0.91
CA ASP A 253 25.23 -26.88 0.12
C ASP A 253 26.69 -26.58 0.48
N ASN A 254 27.35 -25.67 -0.23
CA ASN A 254 28.72 -25.25 0.10
C ASN A 254 28.78 -24.67 1.53
N PRO A 255 29.60 -25.22 2.44
CA PRO A 255 29.66 -24.79 3.84
C PRO A 255 29.97 -23.30 4.05
N ILE A 256 30.75 -22.71 3.14
CA ILE A 256 31.07 -21.27 3.18
C ILE A 256 29.81 -20.45 2.88
N ARG A 257 29.05 -20.84 1.84
CA ARG A 257 27.77 -20.20 1.50
C ARG A 257 26.76 -20.36 2.63
N VAL A 258 26.63 -21.57 3.19
CA VAL A 258 25.75 -21.85 4.33
C VAL A 258 26.07 -20.96 5.53
N SER A 259 27.35 -20.80 5.89
CA SER A 259 27.76 -19.94 7.01
C SER A 259 27.41 -18.47 6.76
N THR A 260 27.58 -17.99 5.54
CA THR A 260 27.23 -16.62 5.16
C THR A 260 25.73 -16.37 5.30
N ILE A 261 24.87 -17.29 4.85
CA ILE A 261 23.42 -17.18 4.98
C ILE A 261 23.00 -17.14 6.44
N GLN A 262 23.54 -18.04 7.26
CA GLN A 262 23.19 -18.10 8.68
C GLN A 262 23.55 -16.79 9.37
N LYS A 263 24.71 -16.21 9.06
CA LYS A 263 25.11 -14.90 9.60
C LYS A 263 24.18 -13.78 9.12
N ALA A 264 23.80 -13.76 7.84
CA ALA A 264 22.88 -12.76 7.28
C ALA A 264 21.48 -12.86 7.91
N CYS A 265 20.90 -14.06 8.03
CA CYS A 265 19.59 -14.25 8.66
C CYS A 265 19.57 -13.97 10.17
N LEU A 266 20.72 -14.03 10.85
CA LEU A 266 20.86 -13.74 12.28
C LEU A 266 21.26 -12.29 12.56
N ALA A 267 21.70 -11.54 11.55
CA ALA A 267 21.98 -10.12 11.68
C ALA A 267 20.66 -9.38 11.88
N LYS A 268 20.41 -8.89 13.10
CA LYS A 268 19.19 -8.17 13.45
C LYS A 268 19.19 -6.76 12.86
N GLY A 269 18.86 -6.61 11.58
CA GLY A 269 18.36 -5.35 10.99
C GLY A 269 19.15 -4.07 11.31
N GLU A 270 20.45 -4.14 11.55
CA GLU A 270 21.28 -2.94 11.65
C GLU A 270 21.51 -2.41 10.23
N LYS A 271 21.18 -1.13 10.04
CA LYS A 271 21.14 -0.42 8.76
C LYS A 271 22.27 -0.84 7.82
N VAL A 272 21.87 -1.44 6.71
CA VAL A 272 22.78 -1.81 5.62
C VAL A 272 22.51 -0.83 4.50
N LEU A 273 23.46 0.07 4.24
CA LEU A 273 23.80 0.68 2.96
C LEU A 273 24.72 1.89 3.22
N GLU A 274 25.96 1.65 3.67
CA GLU A 274 27.09 2.54 3.38
C GLU A 274 28.36 1.69 3.27
N GLY A 275 28.92 1.57 2.06
CA GLY A 275 30.26 1.01 1.85
C GLY A 275 30.42 0.27 0.52
N GLU A 276 31.44 0.66 -0.25
CA GLU A 276 31.90 0.02 -1.50
C GLU A 276 32.48 -1.39 -1.31
N ASP A 277 32.51 -1.89 -0.07
CA ASP A 277 32.84 -3.28 0.22
C ASP A 277 31.54 -4.08 0.39
N MET A 278 31.26 -4.97 -0.56
CA MET A 278 30.23 -6.04 -0.49
C MET A 278 30.57 -7.10 0.58
N GLY A 279 31.05 -6.66 1.74
CA GLY A 279 31.41 -7.44 2.90
C GLY A 279 30.40 -7.22 4.02
N SER A 280 29.50 -8.20 4.18
CA SER A 280 28.64 -8.42 5.35
C SER A 280 27.51 -7.42 5.61
N SER A 281 26.29 -7.71 5.13
CA SER A 281 25.12 -7.91 6.03
C SER A 281 23.76 -8.07 5.31
N SER A 282 23.58 -7.64 4.06
CA SER A 282 22.30 -7.84 3.33
C SER A 282 22.42 -8.90 2.25
N LEU A 283 22.11 -10.16 2.57
CA LEU A 283 21.87 -11.16 1.55
C LEU A 283 20.40 -11.06 1.14
N LEU A 284 20.10 -10.73 -0.13
CA LEU A 284 18.76 -10.92 -0.69
C LEU A 284 18.58 -12.43 -0.99
N LEU A 285 17.43 -13.02 -0.64
CA LEU A 285 17.11 -14.33 -1.20
C LEU A 285 16.81 -14.15 -2.69
N TYR A 286 17.53 -14.86 -3.56
CA TYR A 286 17.39 -14.72 -4.99
C TYR A 286 16.96 -16.05 -5.60
N PHE A 287 15.69 -16.11 -6.04
CA PHE A 287 15.16 -17.21 -6.85
C PHE A 287 15.04 -16.71 -8.29
N PRO A 288 15.91 -17.15 -9.22
CA PRO A 288 15.97 -16.60 -10.57
C PRO A 288 14.60 -16.56 -11.28
N HIS A 289 13.79 -17.60 -11.08
CA HIS A 289 12.49 -17.78 -11.73
C HIS A 289 11.35 -16.99 -11.07
N HIS A 290 11.50 -16.57 -9.81
CA HIS A 290 10.52 -15.75 -9.09
C HIS A 290 10.95 -14.29 -9.00
N ASN A 291 12.13 -13.93 -9.53
CA ASN A 291 12.62 -12.55 -9.56
C ASN A 291 12.05 -11.75 -10.74
N ASN A 292 10.72 -11.77 -10.87
CA ASN A 292 10.00 -10.97 -11.85
C ASN A 292 9.67 -9.60 -11.25
N GLY A 293 10.44 -8.58 -11.64
CA GLY A 293 10.30 -7.23 -11.08
C GLY A 293 8.90 -6.63 -11.20
N THR A 294 8.10 -6.99 -12.22
CA THR A 294 6.72 -6.51 -12.34
C THR A 294 5.80 -7.17 -11.30
N VAL A 295 5.87 -8.49 -11.15
CA VAL A 295 5.05 -9.23 -10.17
C VAL A 295 5.44 -8.85 -8.75
N LEU A 296 6.74 -8.68 -8.49
CA LEU A 296 7.25 -8.21 -7.20
C LEU A 296 6.83 -6.77 -6.92
N ALA A 297 6.90 -5.85 -7.90
CA ALA A 297 6.40 -4.48 -7.75
C ALA A 297 4.90 -4.43 -7.38
N ALA A 298 4.09 -5.31 -7.99
CA ALA A 298 2.67 -5.44 -7.66
C ALA A 298 2.46 -5.86 -6.19
N HIS A 299 3.21 -6.85 -5.71
CA HIS A 299 3.15 -7.27 -4.30
C HIS A 299 3.67 -6.18 -3.34
N ARG A 300 4.80 -5.53 -3.67
CA ARG A 300 5.35 -4.41 -2.88
C ARG A 300 4.31 -3.30 -2.70
N CYS A 301 3.64 -2.94 -3.78
CA CYS A 301 2.56 -1.95 -3.78
C CYS A 301 1.44 -2.33 -2.79
N LEU A 302 0.90 -3.55 -2.87
CA LEU A 302 -0.18 -4.02 -2.00
C LEU A 302 0.27 -4.15 -0.53
N LEU A 303 1.49 -4.59 -0.28
CA LEU A 303 2.06 -4.75 1.07
C LEU A 303 2.32 -3.40 1.74
N LEU A 304 2.83 -2.41 1.01
CA LEU A 304 3.02 -1.04 1.50
C LEU A 304 1.68 -0.38 1.82
N ALA A 305 0.68 -0.56 0.96
CA ALA A 305 -0.67 -0.10 1.21
C ALA A 305 -1.31 -0.75 2.45
N SER A 306 -1.14 -2.07 2.61
CA SER A 306 -1.61 -2.78 3.81
C SER A 306 -0.88 -2.32 5.08
N SER A 307 0.41 -2.00 4.98
CA SER A 307 1.20 -1.47 6.08
C SER A 307 0.75 -0.06 6.45
N TRP A 308 0.43 0.77 5.46
CA TRP A 308 -0.14 2.10 5.68
C TRP A 308 -1.49 2.06 6.40
N LEU A 309 -2.38 1.11 6.05
CA LEU A 309 -3.67 0.95 6.76
C LEU A 309 -3.50 0.69 8.26
N LYS A 310 -2.37 0.09 8.68
CA LYS A 310 -2.02 -0.13 10.09
C LYS A 310 -1.31 1.05 10.74
N ALA A 311 -0.80 1.99 9.93
CA ALA A 311 -0.02 3.15 10.37
C ALA A 311 -0.36 4.40 9.50
N PRO A 312 -1.62 4.88 9.54
CA PRO A 312 -2.11 5.87 8.56
C PRO A 312 -1.48 7.27 8.67
N THR A 313 -0.78 7.55 9.76
CA THR A 313 0.04 8.75 9.94
C THR A 313 1.24 8.80 8.97
N GLN A 314 1.71 7.64 8.51
CA GLN A 314 2.90 7.52 7.65
C GLN A 314 2.52 7.57 6.16
N LEU A 315 2.05 8.71 5.67
CA LEU A 315 1.66 8.88 4.25
C LEU A 315 2.79 8.57 3.26
N THR A 316 4.04 8.57 3.69
CA THR A 316 5.19 8.10 2.88
C THR A 316 5.02 6.66 2.42
N LEU A 317 4.44 5.76 3.23
CA LEU A 317 4.19 4.37 2.83
C LEU A 317 3.19 4.28 1.66
N LEU A 318 2.18 5.15 1.65
CA LEU A 318 1.22 5.24 0.55
C LEU A 318 1.86 5.86 -0.70
N ALA A 319 2.77 6.82 -0.53
CA ALA A 319 3.56 7.37 -1.62
C ALA A 319 4.51 6.32 -2.24
N ASP A 320 5.21 5.54 -1.41
CA ASP A 320 6.08 4.44 -1.86
C ASP A 320 5.25 3.34 -2.58
N SER A 321 4.05 3.05 -2.08
CA SER A 321 3.09 2.14 -2.74
C SER A 321 2.68 2.64 -4.12
N LEU A 322 2.45 3.94 -4.25
CA LEU A 322 2.13 4.59 -5.53
C LEU A 322 3.30 4.50 -6.51
N GLU A 323 4.53 4.74 -6.06
CA GLU A 323 5.75 4.58 -6.89
C GLU A 323 5.88 3.15 -7.43
N ALA A 324 5.66 2.14 -6.58
CA ALA A 324 5.64 0.75 -7.03
C ALA A 324 4.52 0.48 -8.08
N ALA A 325 3.33 1.08 -7.93
CA ALA A 325 2.24 0.96 -8.90
C ALA A 325 2.54 1.64 -10.25
N GLN A 326 3.37 2.68 -10.26
CA GLN A 326 3.78 3.38 -11.48
C GLN A 326 4.73 2.55 -12.35
N MET A 327 5.42 1.56 -11.77
CA MET A 327 6.35 0.70 -12.49
C MET A 327 5.65 -0.42 -13.28
N LEU A 328 4.35 -0.60 -13.07
CA LEU A 328 3.54 -1.61 -13.76
C LEU A 328 3.12 -1.20 -15.19
N LYS A 329 3.61 -0.08 -15.72
CA LYS A 329 3.22 0.50 -17.03
C LYS A 329 3.27 -0.49 -18.20
N ASN A 330 4.20 -1.45 -18.16
CA ASN A 330 4.39 -2.44 -19.24
C ASN A 330 3.43 -3.65 -19.17
N LYS A 331 2.58 -3.73 -18.14
CA LYS A 331 1.60 -4.81 -17.94
C LYS A 331 0.24 -4.21 -17.56
N PRO A 332 -0.55 -3.72 -18.53
CA PRO A 332 -1.72 -2.88 -18.26
C PRO A 332 -2.81 -3.60 -17.44
N ALA A 333 -3.04 -4.90 -17.66
CA ALA A 333 -3.99 -5.70 -16.90
C ALA A 333 -3.66 -5.72 -15.39
N LEU A 334 -2.40 -6.07 -15.08
CA LEU A 334 -1.90 -6.11 -13.71
C LEU A 334 -1.83 -4.72 -13.09
N ALA A 335 -1.41 -3.71 -13.86
CA ALA A 335 -1.39 -2.32 -13.43
C ALA A 335 -2.78 -1.86 -12.97
N LEU A 336 -3.80 -2.04 -13.82
CA LEU A 336 -5.17 -1.68 -13.51
C LEU A 336 -5.68 -2.46 -12.28
N ALA A 337 -5.43 -3.77 -12.20
CA ALA A 337 -5.83 -4.59 -11.06
C ALA A 337 -5.27 -4.07 -9.72
N VAL A 338 -3.96 -3.81 -9.67
CA VAL A 338 -3.28 -3.34 -8.45
C VAL A 338 -3.72 -1.92 -8.08
N ARG A 339 -3.85 -1.02 -9.07
CA ARG A 339 -4.31 0.36 -8.86
C ARG A 339 -5.76 0.39 -8.38
N LEU A 340 -6.62 -0.51 -8.87
CA LEU A 340 -7.98 -0.67 -8.38
C LEU A 340 -8.03 -1.21 -6.95
N GLU A 341 -7.13 -2.11 -6.57
CA GLU A 341 -7.01 -2.55 -5.17
C GLU A 341 -6.62 -1.38 -4.27
N LEU A 342 -5.65 -0.53 -4.66
CA LEU A 342 -5.32 0.69 -3.94
C LEU A 342 -6.54 1.59 -3.80
N TRP A 343 -7.22 1.87 -4.90
CA TRP A 343 -8.39 2.73 -4.88
C TRP A 343 -9.50 2.20 -3.97
N THR A 344 -9.93 0.96 -4.21
CA THR A 344 -11.12 0.39 -3.55
C THR A 344 -10.89 -0.01 -2.10
N ARG A 345 -9.68 -0.46 -1.73
CA ARG A 345 -9.37 -0.93 -0.37
C ARG A 345 -8.66 0.09 0.51
N VAL A 346 -8.04 1.10 -0.08
CA VAL A 346 -7.22 2.07 0.67
C VAL A 346 -7.89 3.43 0.64
N VAL A 347 -8.22 3.94 -0.55
CA VAL A 347 -8.73 5.31 -0.72
C VAL A 347 -10.22 5.40 -0.39
N CYS A 348 -11.06 4.56 -1.03
CA CYS A 348 -12.51 4.61 -0.85
C CYS A 348 -12.95 4.49 0.61
N PRO A 349 -12.41 3.57 1.44
CA PRO A 349 -12.82 3.46 2.83
C PRO A 349 -12.61 4.75 3.64
N VAL A 350 -11.54 5.51 3.37
CA VAL A 350 -11.26 6.78 4.09
C VAL A 350 -12.30 7.84 3.74
N TYR A 351 -12.64 7.98 2.45
CA TYR A 351 -13.70 8.88 2.03
C TYR A 351 -15.07 8.41 2.53
N ARG A 352 -15.35 7.10 2.52
CA ARG A 352 -16.57 6.56 3.14
C ARG A 352 -16.64 6.94 4.63
N ALA A 353 -15.57 6.73 5.39
CA ALA A 353 -15.54 7.08 6.81
C ALA A 353 -15.76 8.59 7.04
N ARG A 354 -15.20 9.44 6.16
CA ARG A 354 -15.40 10.89 6.20
C ARG A 354 -16.84 11.31 5.86
N LEU A 355 -17.48 10.65 4.90
CA LEU A 355 -18.81 11.00 4.40
C LEU A 355 -19.96 10.40 5.23
N PHE A 356 -19.79 9.16 5.70
CA PHE A 356 -20.84 8.35 6.35
C PHE A 356 -20.54 8.04 7.82
N GLY A 357 -19.35 8.34 8.30
CA GLY A 357 -18.84 7.87 9.59
C GLY A 357 -18.31 6.43 9.52
N PHE A 358 -17.80 5.94 10.65
CA PHE A 358 -17.11 4.65 10.74
C PHE A 358 -18.04 3.44 10.86
N VAL A 359 -19.34 3.65 11.11
CA VAL A 359 -20.31 2.56 11.37
C VAL A 359 -20.38 1.58 10.20
N ASP A 360 -20.33 2.08 8.97
CA ASP A 360 -20.43 1.29 7.73
C ASP A 360 -19.06 0.98 7.09
N VAL A 361 -17.95 1.21 7.81
CA VAL A 361 -16.57 1.05 7.31
C VAL A 361 -15.76 0.16 8.25
N PRO A 362 -16.06 -1.16 8.31
CA PRO A 362 -15.37 -2.09 9.21
C PRO A 362 -13.88 -2.28 8.87
N GLU A 363 -13.43 -1.83 7.69
CA GLU A 363 -12.04 -1.94 7.26
C GLU A 363 -11.12 -0.90 7.95
N LEU A 364 -11.68 0.17 8.52
CA LEU A 364 -10.92 1.22 9.20
C LEU A 364 -11.23 1.26 10.69
N LEU A 365 -10.19 1.48 11.50
CA LEU A 365 -10.35 1.67 12.94
C LEU A 365 -10.55 3.17 13.23
N GLU A 366 -11.67 3.50 13.90
CA GLU A 366 -12.00 4.89 14.25
C GLU A 366 -10.93 5.54 15.13
N ASP A 367 -10.33 4.79 16.05
CA ASP A 367 -9.26 5.29 16.93
C ASP A 367 -8.02 5.76 16.15
N ASP A 368 -7.72 5.12 15.02
CA ASP A 368 -6.54 5.43 14.21
C ASP A 368 -6.82 6.55 13.18
N PHE A 369 -8.00 6.53 12.56
CA PHE A 369 -8.35 7.43 11.45
C PHE A 369 -9.17 8.65 11.89
N GLY A 370 -9.99 8.56 12.93
CA GLY A 370 -10.85 9.63 13.42
C GLY A 370 -10.07 10.94 13.70
N PRO A 371 -8.95 10.89 14.46
CA PRO A 371 -8.11 12.08 14.69
C PRO A 371 -7.50 12.64 13.39
N LEU A 372 -7.13 11.78 12.44
CA LEU A 372 -6.53 12.19 11.16
C LEU A 372 -7.55 12.86 10.24
N LEU A 373 -8.79 12.38 10.25
CA LEU A 373 -9.92 13.00 9.55
C LEU A 373 -10.31 14.37 10.14
N GLN A 374 -9.72 14.82 11.25
CA GLN A 374 -9.86 16.19 11.75
C GLN A 374 -8.62 17.07 11.44
N GLN A 375 -7.53 16.47 10.97
CA GLN A 375 -6.29 17.17 10.67
C GLN A 375 -6.26 17.65 9.22
N ARG A 376 -6.45 18.95 9.02
CA ARG A 376 -6.50 19.58 7.69
C ARG A 376 -5.26 19.30 6.83
N GLN A 377 -4.06 19.31 7.41
CA GLN A 377 -2.83 19.05 6.66
C GLN A 377 -2.78 17.61 6.15
N TRP A 378 -3.10 16.63 7.02
CA TRP A 378 -3.12 15.23 6.65
C TRP A 378 -4.16 14.97 5.54
N GLN A 379 -5.37 15.53 5.66
CA GLN A 379 -6.39 15.40 4.63
C GLN A 379 -5.94 15.95 3.27
N ARG A 380 -5.20 17.06 3.27
CA ARG A 380 -4.65 17.65 2.04
C ARG A 380 -3.62 16.74 1.39
N ASP A 381 -2.68 16.24 2.18
CA ASP A 381 -1.62 15.36 1.68
C ASP A 381 -2.19 14.01 1.20
N PHE A 382 -3.12 13.44 1.97
CA PHE A 382 -3.86 12.23 1.57
C PHE A 382 -4.72 12.45 0.33
N GLY A 383 -5.43 13.57 0.22
CA GLY A 383 -6.28 13.86 -0.92
C GLY A 383 -5.48 14.05 -2.21
N ARG A 384 -4.29 14.65 -2.14
CA ARG A 384 -3.37 14.72 -3.28
C ARG A 384 -2.83 13.36 -3.70
N LEU A 385 -2.49 12.49 -2.75
CA LEU A 385 -2.14 11.10 -3.06
C LEU A 385 -3.33 10.35 -3.69
N SER A 386 -4.54 10.59 -3.19
CA SER A 386 -5.77 9.98 -3.71
C SER A 386 -6.03 10.39 -5.16
N LEU A 387 -5.88 11.68 -5.49
CA LEU A 387 -5.97 12.15 -6.87
C LEU A 387 -4.94 11.48 -7.78
N ARG A 388 -3.68 11.36 -7.33
CA ARG A 388 -2.63 10.65 -8.10
C ARG A 388 -2.95 9.17 -8.30
N ILE A 389 -3.51 8.49 -7.28
CA ILE A 389 -3.96 7.09 -7.42
C ILE A 389 -5.09 7.01 -8.46
N LEU A 390 -6.06 7.93 -8.39
CA LEU A 390 -7.16 7.98 -9.35
C LEU A 390 -6.65 8.23 -10.78
N ASP A 391 -5.71 9.16 -10.96
CA ASP A 391 -5.05 9.40 -12.25
C ASP A 391 -4.47 8.09 -12.81
N LEU A 392 -3.70 7.35 -12.01
CA LEU A 392 -3.12 6.08 -12.44
C LEU A 392 -4.15 5.02 -12.79
N VAL A 393 -5.26 4.93 -12.06
CA VAL A 393 -6.37 4.00 -12.39
C VAL A 393 -6.91 4.30 -13.78
N THR A 394 -6.86 5.56 -14.21
CA THR A 394 -7.48 6.05 -15.45
C THR A 394 -6.52 6.11 -16.65
N GLU A 395 -5.22 5.95 -16.42
CA GLU A 395 -4.20 5.87 -17.49
C GLU A 395 -4.36 4.64 -18.39
N VAL A 396 -5.00 3.57 -17.91
CA VAL A 396 -5.15 2.31 -18.65
C VAL A 396 -6.47 2.31 -19.40
N GLU A 397 -6.40 2.45 -20.73
CA GLU A 397 -7.57 2.30 -21.59
C GLU A 397 -8.11 0.87 -21.53
N TRP A 398 -9.43 0.73 -21.38
CA TRP A 398 -10.07 -0.57 -21.31
C TRP A 398 -9.98 -1.33 -22.64
N SER A 399 -9.54 -2.58 -22.60
CA SER A 399 -9.66 -3.55 -23.69
C SER A 399 -10.01 -4.93 -23.15
N ASP A 400 -10.62 -5.78 -23.99
CA ASP A 400 -10.93 -7.17 -23.59
C ASP A 400 -9.67 -8.01 -23.30
N ASP A 401 -8.53 -7.63 -23.88
CA ASP A 401 -7.23 -8.26 -23.63
C ASP A 401 -6.76 -8.07 -22.18
N LEU A 402 -7.26 -7.06 -21.46
CA LEU A 402 -6.94 -6.84 -20.04
C LEU A 402 -7.48 -7.95 -19.12
N LYS A 403 -8.34 -8.83 -19.62
CA LYS A 403 -8.81 -10.01 -18.88
C LYS A 403 -7.77 -11.13 -18.83
N ILE A 404 -6.75 -11.08 -19.68
CA ILE A 404 -5.72 -12.10 -19.80
C ILE A 404 -4.41 -11.51 -19.27
N PHE A 405 -3.75 -12.27 -18.40
CA PHE A 405 -2.41 -11.94 -17.93
C PHE A 405 -1.51 -13.15 -18.11
N ASP A 406 -0.45 -12.98 -18.89
CA ASP A 406 0.55 -14.02 -19.10
C ASP A 406 1.44 -14.13 -17.86
N TRP A 407 1.19 -15.18 -17.08
CA TRP A 407 2.02 -15.54 -15.95
C TRP A 407 3.43 -15.96 -16.40
N PRO A 408 4.46 -15.71 -15.59
CA PRO A 408 5.78 -16.31 -15.82
C PRO A 408 5.64 -17.83 -15.94
N GLN A 409 6.12 -18.39 -17.05
CA GLN A 409 6.09 -19.83 -17.33
C GLN A 409 7.45 -20.47 -17.08
N SER A 410 7.45 -21.74 -16.68
CA SER A 410 8.66 -22.57 -16.63
C SER A 410 8.87 -23.24 -17.99
N ASP A 411 10.13 -23.48 -18.37
CA ASP A 411 10.43 -24.36 -19.48
C ASP A 411 9.93 -25.79 -19.15
N GLU A 412 9.38 -26.51 -20.15
CA GLU A 412 8.69 -27.80 -19.96
C GLU A 412 9.55 -28.93 -19.34
N ASN A 413 10.87 -28.73 -19.23
CA ASN A 413 11.83 -29.73 -18.75
C ASN A 413 12.43 -29.45 -17.37
N ASP A 414 12.16 -28.30 -16.76
CA ASP A 414 12.82 -27.91 -15.51
C ASP A 414 11.86 -27.93 -14.31
N GLU A 415 12.04 -28.91 -13.42
CA GLU A 415 11.37 -28.97 -12.12
C GLU A 415 12.04 -27.99 -11.13
N TRP A 416 11.59 -26.73 -11.12
CA TRP A 416 12.06 -25.72 -10.17
C TRP A 416 11.32 -25.80 -8.82
N TRP A 417 12.03 -25.53 -7.73
CA TRP A 417 11.42 -25.39 -6.40
C TRP A 417 11.96 -24.12 -5.70
N PRO A 418 11.11 -23.24 -5.11
CA PRO A 418 9.65 -23.28 -5.05
C PRO A 418 8.96 -23.42 -6.42
N PRO A 419 7.79 -24.08 -6.51
CA PRO A 419 7.13 -24.25 -7.80
C PRO A 419 6.75 -22.89 -8.40
N LEU A 420 6.85 -22.76 -9.72
CA LEU A 420 6.40 -21.58 -10.44
C LEU A 420 4.90 -21.75 -10.76
N GLN A 421 4.06 -21.07 -9.99
CA GLN A 421 2.60 -21.11 -10.14
C GLN A 421 2.04 -19.69 -10.33
N PRO A 422 0.88 -19.54 -11.00
CA PRO A 422 0.13 -18.30 -10.99
C PRO A 422 -0.11 -17.79 -9.58
N ASP A 423 0.04 -16.48 -9.38
CA ASP A 423 -0.09 -15.89 -8.06
C ASP A 423 -1.56 -15.65 -7.69
N PHE A 424 -2.08 -16.41 -6.72
CA PHE A 424 -3.50 -16.35 -6.36
C PHE A 424 -3.96 -14.99 -5.80
N ILE A 425 -3.07 -14.21 -5.17
CA ILE A 425 -3.38 -12.89 -4.62
C ILE A 425 -3.64 -11.91 -5.77
N LEU A 426 -2.73 -11.90 -6.73
CA LEU A 426 -2.82 -11.05 -7.92
C LEU A 426 -3.89 -11.54 -8.90
N GLU A 427 -4.10 -12.85 -9.05
CA GLU A 427 -5.24 -13.40 -9.80
C GLU A 427 -6.58 -12.89 -9.23
N ARG A 428 -6.71 -12.89 -7.90
CA ARG A 428 -7.93 -12.38 -7.26
C ARG A 428 -8.13 -10.89 -7.54
N ALA A 429 -7.06 -10.10 -7.62
CA ALA A 429 -7.13 -8.69 -8.01
C ALA A 429 -7.53 -8.55 -9.49
N LEU A 430 -6.91 -9.32 -10.39
CA LEU A 430 -7.22 -9.35 -11.83
C LEU A 430 -8.69 -9.68 -12.10
N ARG A 431 -9.30 -10.61 -11.34
CA ARG A 431 -10.73 -10.96 -11.47
C ARG A 431 -11.70 -9.80 -11.16
N LYS A 432 -11.24 -8.72 -10.52
CA LYS A 432 -12.05 -7.53 -10.22
C LYS A 432 -11.98 -6.46 -11.30
N VAL A 433 -11.05 -6.59 -12.24
CA VAL A 433 -10.84 -5.62 -13.33
C VAL A 433 -12.08 -5.57 -14.22
N ARG A 434 -12.62 -4.36 -14.40
CA ARG A 434 -13.85 -4.08 -15.16
C ARG A 434 -13.73 -2.70 -15.82
N PRO A 435 -14.52 -2.41 -16.88
CA PRO A 435 -14.55 -1.08 -17.48
C PRO A 435 -14.95 -0.04 -16.44
N LEU A 436 -14.20 1.05 -16.38
CA LEU A 436 -14.51 2.18 -15.51
C LEU A 436 -15.57 3.06 -16.15
N ASP A 437 -16.43 3.64 -15.31
CA ASP A 437 -17.41 4.62 -15.78
C ASP A 437 -16.84 6.04 -15.68
N GLU A 438 -16.90 6.78 -16.78
CA GLU A 438 -16.35 8.14 -16.87
C GLU A 438 -17.09 9.13 -15.96
N SER A 439 -18.41 9.03 -15.87
CA SER A 439 -19.20 9.91 -15.00
C SER A 439 -18.89 9.66 -13.52
N SER A 440 -18.66 8.39 -13.16
CA SER A 440 -18.25 8.02 -11.82
C SER A 440 -16.86 8.55 -11.49
N ARG A 441 -15.89 8.34 -12.38
CA ARG A 441 -14.54 8.89 -12.24
C ARG A 441 -14.60 10.39 -11.95
N ASP A 442 -15.35 11.13 -12.76
CA ASP A 442 -15.48 12.57 -12.64
C ASP A 442 -16.15 12.99 -11.32
N ALA A 443 -17.15 12.25 -10.85
CA ALA A 443 -17.75 12.46 -9.53
C ALA A 443 -16.73 12.28 -8.39
N HIS A 444 -15.85 11.26 -8.47
CA HIS A 444 -14.79 11.06 -7.47
C HIS A 444 -13.78 12.22 -7.48
N TYR A 445 -13.36 12.71 -8.65
CA TYR A 445 -12.52 13.92 -8.75
C TYR A 445 -13.19 15.12 -8.10
N VAL A 446 -14.45 15.38 -8.44
CA VAL A 446 -15.22 16.52 -7.92
C VAL A 446 -15.28 16.48 -6.41
N ILE A 447 -15.57 15.33 -5.80
CA ILE A 447 -15.67 15.21 -4.34
C ILE A 447 -14.30 15.42 -3.69
N ILE A 448 -13.24 14.80 -4.22
CA ILE A 448 -11.89 14.94 -3.65
C ILE A 448 -11.40 16.38 -3.77
N CYS A 449 -11.50 16.99 -4.94
CA CYS A 449 -11.12 18.39 -5.16
C CYS A 449 -11.98 19.32 -4.29
N GLY A 450 -13.28 19.10 -4.22
CA GLY A 450 -14.21 19.84 -3.34
C GLY A 450 -13.75 19.83 -1.88
N LEU A 451 -13.37 18.65 -1.38
CA LEU A 451 -12.84 18.46 -0.03
C LEU A 451 -11.45 19.06 0.22
N LEU A 452 -10.66 19.25 -0.83
CA LEU A 452 -9.33 19.88 -0.74
C LEU A 452 -9.42 21.41 -0.69
N VAL A 453 -10.44 21.98 -1.36
CA VAL A 453 -10.64 23.43 -1.45
C VAL A 453 -11.56 23.98 -0.35
N SER A 454 -12.48 23.15 0.17
CA SER A 454 -13.39 23.49 1.26
C SER A 454 -13.55 22.33 2.24
N ASP A 455 -13.61 22.66 3.53
CA ASP A 455 -13.91 21.68 4.59
C ASP A 455 -15.42 21.58 4.88
N ASP A 456 -16.24 22.38 4.19
CA ASP A 456 -17.70 22.42 4.39
C ASP A 456 -18.43 21.36 3.56
N MET A 457 -18.63 20.20 4.19
CA MET A 457 -19.41 19.09 3.62
C MET A 457 -20.86 19.46 3.33
N ASN A 458 -21.47 20.35 4.12
CA ASN A 458 -22.87 20.74 3.94
C ASN A 458 -23.03 21.60 2.68
N ALA A 459 -22.02 22.40 2.35
CA ALA A 459 -21.99 23.16 1.11
C ALA A 459 -21.66 22.28 -0.12
N LEU A 460 -20.85 21.22 0.06
CA LEU A 460 -20.47 20.31 -1.04
C LEU A 460 -21.60 19.34 -1.41
N ALA A 461 -22.36 18.82 -0.44
CA ALA A 461 -23.35 17.77 -0.68
C ALA A 461 -24.44 18.14 -1.73
N PRO A 462 -25.00 19.37 -1.75
CA PRO A 462 -25.94 19.79 -2.80
C PRO A 462 -25.32 19.90 -4.20
N CYS A 463 -24.00 20.07 -4.30
CA CYS A 463 -23.29 20.25 -5.56
C CYS A 463 -23.07 18.94 -6.33
N VAL A 464 -23.20 17.79 -5.67
CA VAL A 464 -22.90 16.47 -6.22
C VAL A 464 -24.11 15.55 -6.02
N PRO A 465 -24.87 15.25 -7.09
CA PRO A 465 -25.97 14.30 -7.02
C PRO A 465 -25.48 12.95 -6.49
N ALA A 466 -26.20 12.38 -5.52
CA ALA A 466 -25.85 11.09 -4.92
C ALA A 466 -24.40 11.05 -4.39
N ILE A 467 -23.91 12.14 -3.77
CA ILE A 467 -22.60 12.16 -3.08
C ILE A 467 -22.44 10.98 -2.11
N TYR A 468 -23.54 10.52 -1.54
CA TYR A 468 -23.61 9.41 -0.60
C TYR A 468 -23.52 8.02 -1.26
N ASP A 469 -23.64 7.91 -2.57
CA ASP A 469 -23.39 6.66 -3.30
C ASP A 469 -21.96 6.63 -3.90
N CYS A 470 -21.29 7.79 -3.92
CA CYS A 470 -19.90 7.92 -4.33
C CYS A 470 -19.00 7.29 -3.25
N PHE A 471 -17.98 6.54 -3.67
CA PHE A 471 -17.07 5.76 -2.82
C PHE A 471 -17.61 4.45 -2.21
N LEU A 472 -18.82 4.00 -2.57
CA LEU A 472 -19.19 2.59 -2.36
C LEU A 472 -18.24 1.64 -3.12
N SER A 473 -18.09 0.40 -2.68
CA SER A 473 -17.05 -0.52 -3.17
C SER A 473 -17.04 -0.76 -4.69
N LEU A 474 -18.17 -0.54 -5.37
CA LEU A 474 -18.31 -0.69 -6.83
C LEU A 474 -18.67 0.62 -7.53
N SER A 475 -18.70 1.74 -6.80
CA SER A 475 -19.16 3.03 -7.32
C SER A 475 -18.40 3.48 -8.56
N ILE A 476 -17.06 3.28 -8.62
CA ILE A 476 -16.22 3.66 -9.75
C ILE A 476 -16.61 2.99 -11.10
N PHE A 477 -17.37 1.88 -11.04
CA PHE A 477 -17.84 1.16 -12.23
C PHE A 477 -19.28 1.50 -12.61
N ASN A 478 -20.00 2.23 -11.76
CA ASN A 478 -21.43 2.50 -11.95
C ASN A 478 -21.62 3.96 -12.38
N PRO A 479 -22.48 4.24 -13.36
CA PRO A 479 -22.74 5.61 -13.80
C PRO A 479 -23.35 6.46 -12.68
N VAL A 480 -22.95 7.72 -12.65
CA VAL A 480 -23.46 8.74 -11.73
C VAL A 480 -24.14 9.84 -12.55
N THR A 481 -25.24 10.36 -12.03
CA THR A 481 -25.98 11.44 -12.70
C THR A 481 -25.12 12.71 -12.77
N VAL A 482 -24.72 13.11 -13.97
CA VAL A 482 -24.00 14.36 -14.22
C VAL A 482 -24.99 15.46 -14.58
N LEU A 483 -24.83 16.63 -13.98
CA LEU A 483 -25.62 17.81 -14.33
C LEU A 483 -25.15 18.38 -15.68
N PRO A 484 -26.06 18.70 -16.62
CA PRO A 484 -25.69 19.18 -17.95
C PRO A 484 -25.15 20.61 -17.97
N SER A 485 -25.35 21.37 -16.89
CA SER A 485 -24.91 22.75 -16.74
C SER A 485 -24.59 23.04 -15.27
N PRO A 486 -23.72 24.04 -14.99
CA PRO A 486 -23.42 24.45 -13.64
C PRO A 486 -24.67 24.84 -12.85
N SER A 487 -24.82 24.34 -11.63
CA SER A 487 -25.93 24.72 -10.73
C SER A 487 -25.62 25.97 -9.92
N SER A 488 -26.65 26.60 -9.34
CA SER A 488 -26.49 27.74 -8.43
C SER A 488 -25.69 27.39 -7.17
N GLU A 489 -25.84 26.17 -6.68
CA GLU A 489 -25.11 25.64 -5.53
C GLU A 489 -23.63 25.49 -5.86
N GLN A 490 -23.30 24.97 -7.04
CA GLN A 490 -21.92 24.82 -7.53
C GLN A 490 -21.22 26.17 -7.70
N ASP A 491 -21.92 27.18 -8.24
CA ASP A 491 -21.38 28.54 -8.37
C ASP A 491 -21.11 29.17 -6.99
N THR A 492 -22.04 29.01 -6.05
CA THR A 492 -21.90 29.50 -4.67
C THR A 492 -20.73 28.82 -3.95
N PHE A 493 -20.58 27.51 -4.12
CA PHE A 493 -19.49 26.74 -3.54
C PHE A 493 -18.13 27.18 -4.10
N LEU A 494 -17.99 27.30 -5.43
CA LEU A 494 -16.75 27.76 -6.06
C LEU A 494 -16.40 29.18 -5.62
N ALA A 495 -17.37 30.10 -5.61
CA ALA A 495 -17.14 31.47 -5.16
C ALA A 495 -16.60 31.50 -3.72
N SER A 496 -17.22 30.73 -2.81
CA SER A 496 -16.77 30.60 -1.41
C SER A 496 -15.35 30.04 -1.32
N ALA A 497 -15.04 29.01 -2.10
CA ALA A 497 -13.73 28.37 -2.08
C ALA A 497 -12.63 29.27 -2.68
N ILE A 498 -12.93 30.00 -3.76
CA ILE A 498 -12.05 31.02 -4.37
C ILE A 498 -11.72 32.11 -3.34
N LEU A 499 -12.74 32.62 -2.63
CA LEU A 499 -12.56 33.64 -1.61
C LEU A 499 -11.71 33.13 -0.45
N LEU A 500 -11.96 31.91 0.02
CA LEU A 500 -11.15 31.29 1.07
C LEU A 500 -9.69 31.14 0.65
N GLN A 501 -9.43 30.71 -0.58
CA GLN A 501 -8.07 30.59 -1.12
C GLN A 501 -7.40 31.95 -1.28
N ALA A 502 -8.11 32.95 -1.80
CA ALA A 502 -7.61 34.31 -1.94
C ALA A 502 -7.29 34.93 -0.58
N ARG A 503 -8.16 34.74 0.43
CA ARG A 503 -7.95 35.20 1.81
C ARG A 503 -6.71 34.58 2.45
N ASN A 504 -6.50 33.28 2.26
CA ASN A 504 -5.38 32.54 2.87
C ASN A 504 -4.04 32.71 2.15
N TYR A 505 -4.03 33.23 0.92
CA TYR A 505 -2.80 33.41 0.15
C TYR A 505 -1.85 34.42 0.82
N SER A 506 -0.65 34.00 1.20
CA SER A 506 0.38 34.84 1.82
C SER A 506 1.75 34.73 1.14
N GLY A 507 1.76 34.21 -0.09
CA GLY A 507 2.97 33.96 -0.87
C GLY A 507 3.58 35.22 -1.52
N PRO A 508 4.65 35.05 -2.31
CA PRO A 508 5.22 36.13 -3.13
C PRO A 508 4.22 36.61 -4.20
N PRO A 509 4.50 37.70 -4.94
CA PRO A 509 3.69 38.06 -6.09
C PRO A 509 3.52 36.88 -7.07
N LEU A 510 2.29 36.68 -7.54
CA LEU A 510 1.93 35.57 -8.41
C LEU A 510 2.58 35.74 -9.79
N GLU A 511 3.35 34.75 -10.21
CA GLU A 511 3.85 34.67 -11.59
C GLU A 511 2.88 33.94 -12.52
N HIS A 512 2.06 33.04 -11.96
CA HIS A 512 1.09 32.20 -12.66
C HIS A 512 -0.16 32.00 -11.81
N PHE A 513 -1.30 31.68 -12.43
CA PHE A 513 -2.52 31.32 -11.70
C PHE A 513 -2.35 29.99 -10.96
N GLN A 514 -2.27 30.03 -9.63
CA GLN A 514 -2.14 28.86 -8.78
C GLN A 514 -3.50 28.39 -8.25
N LEU A 515 -4.43 28.08 -9.15
CA LEU A 515 -5.76 27.60 -8.77
C LEU A 515 -5.77 26.13 -8.32
N GLY A 516 -4.80 25.33 -8.75
CA GLY A 516 -4.64 23.94 -8.32
C GLY A 516 -5.93 23.13 -8.49
N GLU A 517 -6.40 22.55 -7.40
CA GLU A 517 -7.60 21.72 -7.34
C GLU A 517 -8.90 22.49 -7.66
N LEU A 518 -8.95 23.82 -7.49
CA LEU A 518 -10.10 24.64 -7.92
C LEU A 518 -10.27 24.65 -9.44
N ALA A 519 -9.17 24.63 -10.19
CA ALA A 519 -9.24 24.64 -11.65
C ALA A 519 -9.85 23.33 -12.16
N VAL A 520 -9.41 22.20 -11.60
CA VAL A 520 -9.92 20.86 -11.93
C VAL A 520 -11.40 20.75 -11.57
N LEU A 521 -11.78 21.22 -10.37
CA LEU A 521 -13.18 21.21 -9.92
C LEU A 521 -14.07 22.02 -10.86
N GLY A 522 -13.66 23.25 -11.18
CA GLY A 522 -14.46 24.12 -12.05
C GLY A 522 -14.55 23.59 -13.48
N GLU A 523 -13.47 23.04 -14.04
CA GLU A 523 -13.49 22.39 -15.35
C GLU A 523 -14.51 21.22 -15.38
N LYS A 524 -14.50 20.36 -14.35
CA LYS A 524 -15.44 19.23 -14.25
C LYS A 524 -16.90 19.65 -14.06
N TRP A 525 -17.14 20.81 -13.46
CA TRP A 525 -18.48 21.41 -13.38
C TRP A 525 -18.85 22.27 -14.61
N GLY A 526 -17.96 22.38 -15.61
CA GLY A 526 -18.23 23.13 -16.84
C GLY A 526 -17.99 24.64 -16.73
N PHE A 527 -17.32 25.12 -15.70
CA PHE A 527 -16.89 26.50 -15.57
C PHE A 527 -15.65 26.77 -16.42
N SER A 528 -15.64 27.91 -17.12
CA SER A 528 -14.46 28.32 -17.88
C SER A 528 -13.31 28.71 -16.95
N LEU A 529 -12.10 28.26 -17.27
CA LEU A 529 -10.92 28.60 -16.47
C LEU A 529 -10.65 30.12 -16.45
N SER A 530 -10.99 30.84 -17.53
CA SER A 530 -10.94 32.30 -17.57
C SER A 530 -11.84 32.95 -16.53
N THR A 531 -13.04 32.39 -16.31
CA THR A 531 -13.98 32.87 -15.29
C THR A 531 -13.41 32.67 -13.89
N LEU A 532 -12.89 31.47 -13.58
CA LEU A 532 -12.32 31.17 -12.26
C LEU A 532 -11.10 32.06 -11.96
N ARG A 533 -10.23 32.25 -12.96
CA ARG A 533 -9.07 33.15 -12.85
C ARG A 533 -9.49 34.59 -12.59
N THR A 534 -10.50 35.09 -13.32
CA THR A 534 -11.06 36.43 -13.09
C THR A 534 -11.60 36.57 -11.67
N LEU A 535 -12.41 35.62 -11.20
CA LEU A 535 -12.97 35.65 -9.84
C LEU A 535 -11.88 35.62 -8.77
N TYR A 536 -10.83 34.83 -8.95
CA TYR A 536 -9.70 34.77 -8.03
C TYR A 536 -8.90 36.07 -7.97
N LEU A 537 -8.68 36.75 -9.11
CA LEU A 537 -8.04 38.06 -9.12
C LEU A 537 -8.89 39.11 -8.43
N LEU A 538 -10.19 39.16 -8.75
CA LEU A 538 -11.12 40.09 -8.12
C LEU A 538 -11.14 39.88 -6.60
N ALA A 539 -11.17 38.63 -6.13
CA ALA A 539 -11.06 38.30 -4.72
C ALA A 539 -9.74 38.80 -4.08
N LEU A 540 -8.60 38.64 -4.76
CA LEU A 540 -7.31 39.13 -4.26
C LEU A 540 -7.28 40.67 -4.17
N TYR A 541 -7.82 41.37 -5.17
CA TYR A 541 -8.02 42.81 -5.09
C TYR A 541 -8.96 43.15 -3.92
N GLU A 542 -10.08 42.46 -3.74
CA GLU A 542 -10.99 42.73 -2.62
C GLU A 542 -10.31 42.60 -1.25
N PHE A 543 -9.44 41.60 -1.06
CA PHE A 543 -8.63 41.42 0.15
C PHE A 543 -7.41 42.36 0.25
N GLY A 544 -7.25 43.27 -0.71
CA GLY A 544 -6.20 44.28 -0.72
C GLY A 544 -4.80 43.76 -1.07
N LYS A 545 -4.74 42.64 -1.79
CA LYS A 545 -3.50 41.97 -2.21
C LYS A 545 -3.05 42.41 -3.60
N ASP A 546 -3.31 43.67 -3.96
CA ASP A 546 -3.02 44.28 -5.26
C ASP A 546 -1.57 44.04 -5.72
N SER A 547 -0.60 44.23 -4.81
CA SER A 547 0.82 44.01 -5.08
C SER A 547 1.18 42.57 -5.45
N MET A 548 0.32 41.60 -5.13
CA MET A 548 0.52 40.20 -5.48
C MET A 548 0.08 39.85 -6.90
N VAL A 549 -0.74 40.69 -7.54
CA VAL A 549 -1.41 40.37 -8.82
C VAL A 549 -1.15 41.35 -9.95
N ASP A 550 -0.66 42.56 -9.66
CA ASP A 550 -0.50 43.61 -10.68
C ASP A 550 0.39 43.22 -11.87
N ASP A 551 1.47 42.47 -11.61
CA ASP A 551 2.36 41.97 -12.66
C ASP A 551 1.71 40.82 -13.45
N LEU A 552 1.00 39.93 -12.76
CA LEU A 552 0.27 38.82 -13.37
C LEU A 552 -0.79 39.32 -14.35
N LEU A 553 -1.57 40.32 -13.95
CA LEU A 553 -2.63 40.91 -14.78
C LEU A 553 -2.06 41.48 -16.08
N THR A 554 -0.86 42.07 -16.03
CA THR A 554 -0.19 42.62 -17.20
C THR A 554 0.28 41.51 -18.16
N ARG A 555 0.80 40.41 -17.63
CA ARG A 555 1.38 39.32 -18.42
C ARG A 555 0.34 38.34 -18.95
N ALA A 556 -0.72 38.08 -18.19
CA ALA A 556 -1.68 37.01 -18.44
C ALA A 556 -3.10 37.53 -18.76
N PHE A 557 -3.23 38.74 -19.30
CA PHE A 557 -4.54 39.35 -19.58
C PHE A 557 -5.41 38.52 -20.55
N THR A 558 -4.80 37.75 -21.45
CA THR A 558 -5.53 36.87 -22.39
C THR A 558 -6.12 35.63 -21.73
N GLN A 559 -5.75 35.36 -20.47
CA GLN A 559 -6.16 34.18 -19.73
C GLN A 559 -7.36 34.44 -18.80
N ILE A 560 -7.87 35.67 -18.79
CA ILE A 560 -8.99 36.12 -17.93
C ILE A 560 -10.17 36.58 -18.77
N ASP A 561 -11.37 36.51 -18.20
CA ASP A 561 -12.54 37.18 -18.75
C ASP A 561 -12.42 38.69 -18.49
N ALA A 562 -12.01 39.43 -19.52
CA ALA A 562 -11.74 40.85 -19.42
C ALA A 562 -13.00 41.68 -19.14
N THR A 563 -14.14 41.31 -19.71
CA THR A 563 -15.44 41.94 -19.47
C THR A 563 -15.84 41.81 -18.00
N ARG A 564 -15.85 40.59 -17.49
CA ARG A 564 -16.20 40.33 -16.08
C ARG A 564 -15.20 40.94 -15.11
N PHE A 565 -13.91 41.00 -15.47
CA PHE A 565 -12.88 41.65 -14.65
C PHE A 565 -13.07 43.17 -14.60
N LEU A 566 -13.46 43.80 -15.71
CA LEU A 566 -13.71 45.24 -15.76
C LEU A 566 -14.90 45.62 -14.89
N ASP A 567 -16.00 44.87 -14.98
CA ASP A 567 -17.20 45.14 -14.18
C ASP A 567 -16.91 44.96 -12.68
N GLY A 568 -16.36 43.81 -12.26
CA GLY A 568 -16.04 43.58 -10.85
C GLY A 568 -14.94 44.50 -10.32
N GLY A 569 -13.95 44.84 -11.15
CA GLY A 569 -12.90 45.78 -10.78
C GLY A 569 -13.41 47.21 -10.61
N LEU A 570 -14.41 47.61 -11.40
CA LEU A 570 -15.08 48.89 -11.27
C LEU A 570 -15.78 49.00 -9.92
N ASP A 571 -16.52 47.96 -9.54
CA ASP A 571 -17.21 47.89 -8.25
C ASP A 571 -16.23 48.00 -7.08
N ILE A 572 -15.09 47.32 -7.15
CA ILE A 572 -14.00 47.42 -6.16
C ILE A 572 -13.51 48.86 -6.03
N VAL A 573 -13.20 49.52 -7.15
CA VAL A 573 -12.70 50.90 -7.14
C VAL A 573 -13.74 51.85 -6.55
N CYS A 574 -15.01 51.73 -6.95
CA CYS A 574 -16.11 52.55 -6.44
C CYS A 574 -16.29 52.36 -4.93
N ARG A 575 -16.30 51.13 -4.41
CA ARG A 575 -16.42 50.87 -2.96
C ARG A 575 -15.24 51.39 -2.16
N ARG A 576 -14.01 51.22 -2.66
CA ARG A 576 -12.80 51.77 -2.02
C ARG A 576 -12.82 53.31 -1.99
N LEU A 577 -13.28 53.95 -3.06
CA LEU A 577 -13.41 55.41 -3.14
C LEU A 577 -14.53 55.93 -2.24
N ASP A 578 -15.70 55.30 -2.19
CA ASP A 578 -16.78 55.68 -1.28
C ASP A 578 -16.34 55.56 0.19
N THR A 579 -15.64 54.48 0.53
CA THR A 579 -15.04 54.31 1.87
C THR A 579 -14.03 55.42 2.17
N PHE A 580 -13.21 55.81 1.19
CA PHE A 580 -12.31 56.95 1.33
C PHE A 580 -13.07 58.27 1.52
N PHE A 581 -14.16 58.52 0.77
CA PHE A 581 -15.01 59.70 0.90
C PHE A 581 -15.66 59.83 2.28
N ARG A 582 -16.02 58.71 2.90
CA ARG A 582 -16.61 58.67 4.25
C ARG A 582 -15.57 58.81 5.37
N SER A 583 -14.28 58.69 5.07
CA SER A 583 -13.21 58.73 6.06
C SER A 583 -13.08 60.09 6.75
N ASP A 584 -12.54 60.09 7.99
CA ASP A 584 -12.29 61.34 8.73
C ASP A 584 -11.26 62.26 8.07
N PHE A 585 -10.43 61.72 7.18
CA PHE A 585 -9.49 62.51 6.41
C PHE A 585 -10.21 63.49 5.47
N MET A 586 -11.34 63.07 4.89
CA MET A 586 -12.15 63.89 3.97
C MET A 586 -12.96 64.99 4.67
N LYS A 587 -13.18 64.87 5.99
CA LYS A 587 -13.86 65.91 6.79
C LYS A 587 -12.98 67.16 7.02
N ARG A 588 -11.69 67.08 6.74
CA ARG A 588 -10.74 68.21 6.87
C ARG A 588 -11.09 69.33 5.90
N ARG A 589 -10.92 70.59 6.33
CA ARG A 589 -11.33 71.79 5.56
C ARG A 589 -10.74 71.82 4.14
N HIS A 590 -9.45 71.53 4.01
CA HIS A 590 -8.76 71.52 2.73
C HIS A 590 -9.27 70.41 1.78
N MET A 591 -9.59 69.23 2.31
CA MET A 591 -10.17 68.14 1.50
C MET A 591 -11.62 68.42 1.06
N ARG A 592 -12.38 69.20 1.85
CA ARG A 592 -13.70 69.71 1.42
C ARG A 592 -13.61 70.71 0.29
N GLU A 593 -12.55 71.52 0.24
CA GLU A 593 -12.28 72.44 -0.88
C GLU A 593 -11.93 71.65 -2.15
N VAL A 594 -11.12 70.59 -2.04
CA VAL A 594 -10.84 69.67 -3.16
C VAL A 594 -12.12 68.97 -3.65
N MET A 595 -12.96 68.46 -2.75
CA MET A 595 -14.25 67.87 -3.12
C MET A 595 -15.19 68.84 -3.83
N GLY A 596 -15.15 70.13 -3.50
CA GLY A 596 -15.95 71.15 -4.18
C GLY A 596 -15.52 71.43 -5.63
N VAL A 597 -14.34 70.93 -6.03
CA VAL A 597 -13.81 71.05 -7.40
C VAL A 597 -14.03 69.75 -8.20
N LEU A 598 -14.32 68.64 -7.53
CA LEU A 598 -14.59 67.36 -8.16
C LEU A 598 -16.00 67.30 -8.75
N ASP A 599 -16.15 66.52 -9.81
CA ASP A 599 -17.42 66.33 -10.51
C ASP A 599 -18.45 65.67 -9.57
N ALA A 600 -19.51 66.42 -9.25
CA ALA A 600 -20.57 65.98 -8.35
C ALA A 600 -21.35 64.79 -8.92
N ASP A 601 -21.58 64.76 -10.23
CA ASP A 601 -22.30 63.68 -10.90
C ASP A 601 -21.50 62.37 -10.84
N LEU A 602 -20.17 62.47 -10.95
CA LEU A 602 -19.26 61.33 -10.80
C LEU A 602 -19.22 60.82 -9.36
N CYS A 603 -19.19 61.71 -8.37
CA CYS A 603 -19.22 61.34 -6.95
C CYS A 603 -20.53 60.65 -6.56
N ASP A 604 -21.66 61.19 -7.01
CA ASP A 604 -22.98 60.60 -6.81
C ASP A 604 -23.07 59.23 -7.49
N TRP A 605 -22.55 59.09 -8.71
CA TRP A 605 -22.50 57.80 -9.40
C TRP A 605 -21.63 56.78 -8.66
N ILE A 606 -20.47 57.17 -8.12
CA ILE A 606 -19.61 56.27 -7.31
C ILE A 606 -20.37 55.75 -6.08
N GLN A 607 -21.08 56.63 -5.37
CA GLN A 607 -21.87 56.24 -4.19
C GLN A 607 -23.02 55.30 -4.58
N GLN A 608 -23.69 55.57 -5.69
CA GLN A 608 -24.75 54.69 -6.21
C GLN A 608 -24.21 53.31 -6.61
N GLN A 609 -23.07 53.26 -7.30
CA GLN A 609 -22.44 51.98 -7.67
C GLN A 609 -21.93 51.22 -6.44
N ALA A 610 -21.33 51.90 -5.48
CA ALA A 610 -20.90 51.29 -4.23
C ALA A 610 -22.09 50.70 -3.45
N ALA A 611 -23.22 51.41 -3.40
CA ALA A 611 -24.45 50.93 -2.76
C ALA A 611 -25.08 49.74 -3.50
N MET A 612 -25.04 49.72 -4.84
CA MET A 612 -25.50 48.57 -5.63
C MET A 612 -24.59 47.34 -5.44
N GLY A 613 -23.28 47.55 -5.27
CA GLY A 613 -22.30 46.50 -5.01
C GLY A 613 -22.46 45.82 -3.63
N ASP A 614 -23.16 46.46 -2.68
CA ASP A 614 -23.48 45.91 -1.36
C ASP A 614 -24.73 45.00 -1.36
N GLU A 615 -25.51 44.95 -2.44
CA GLU A 615 -26.69 44.07 -2.59
C GLU A 615 -26.35 42.66 -3.12
N GLY A 616 -25.08 42.40 -3.46
CA GLY A 616 -24.59 41.09 -3.86
C GLY A 616 -24.54 40.09 -2.68
N PRO A 617 -24.24 38.80 -2.93
CA PRO A 617 -24.08 37.83 -1.84
C PRO A 617 -23.13 38.40 -0.78
N VAL A 618 -23.59 38.35 0.47
CA VAL A 618 -22.98 38.94 1.67
C VAL A 618 -21.62 38.29 1.93
N TRP A 619 -20.62 38.70 1.17
CA TRP A 619 -19.24 38.40 1.47
C TRP A 619 -18.79 39.46 2.45
N GLU A 620 -18.60 39.07 3.71
CA GLU A 620 -17.99 39.92 4.73
C GLU A 620 -16.53 40.18 4.37
N PHE A 621 -16.31 41.11 3.45
CA PHE A 621 -15.00 41.68 3.22
C PHE A 621 -14.66 42.57 4.41
N PRO A 622 -13.41 42.52 4.93
CA PRO A 622 -12.98 43.52 5.89
C PRO A 622 -13.23 44.91 5.30
N GLU A 623 -13.69 45.87 6.12
CA GLU A 623 -13.90 47.25 5.66
C GLU A 623 -12.70 47.67 4.80
N PRO A 624 -12.91 48.16 3.58
CA PRO A 624 -11.84 48.44 2.64
C PRO A 624 -11.07 49.70 3.09
N HIS A 625 -10.29 49.57 4.17
CA HIS A 625 -9.30 50.54 4.61
C HIS A 625 -8.05 50.41 3.74
N MET A 626 -8.24 50.59 2.44
CA MET A 626 -7.22 50.44 1.42
C MET A 626 -6.66 51.80 1.03
N GLY A 627 -5.34 51.89 0.89
CA GLY A 627 -4.68 53.14 0.51
C GLY A 627 -5.10 53.61 -0.87
N LEU A 628 -5.43 54.89 -0.99
CA LEU A 628 -5.82 55.54 -2.25
C LEU A 628 -4.82 55.30 -3.41
N SER A 629 -3.54 55.08 -3.11
CA SER A 629 -2.51 54.70 -4.09
C SER A 629 -2.82 53.37 -4.79
N LEU A 630 -3.23 52.33 -4.05
CA LEU A 630 -3.59 51.03 -4.62
C LEU A 630 -4.87 51.13 -5.44
N THR A 631 -5.86 51.88 -4.94
CA THR A 631 -7.11 52.17 -5.67
C THR A 631 -6.85 52.88 -6.99
N HIS A 632 -5.95 53.87 -7.01
CA HIS A 632 -5.55 54.55 -8.24
C HIS A 632 -4.82 53.60 -9.21
N THR A 633 -3.92 52.76 -8.72
CA THR A 633 -3.23 51.74 -9.53
C THR A 633 -4.24 50.81 -10.21
N LEU A 634 -5.22 50.28 -9.46
CA LEU A 634 -6.29 49.45 -10.02
C LEU A 634 -7.09 50.22 -11.09
N ALA A 635 -7.48 51.48 -10.84
CA ALA A 635 -8.19 52.30 -11.83
C ALA A 635 -7.38 52.48 -13.14
N LEU A 636 -6.06 52.68 -13.04
CA LEU A 636 -5.18 52.73 -14.22
C LEU A 636 -5.11 51.39 -14.96
N ARG A 637 -5.13 50.26 -14.24
CA ARG A 637 -5.20 48.92 -14.86
C ARG A 637 -6.50 48.70 -15.60
N LEU A 638 -7.64 49.05 -15.00
CA LEU A 638 -8.94 49.00 -15.67
C LEU A 638 -8.96 49.89 -16.91
N LEU A 639 -8.39 51.09 -16.83
CA LEU A 639 -8.27 51.98 -17.99
C LEU A 639 -7.43 51.33 -19.11
N SER A 640 -6.31 50.70 -18.77
CA SER A 640 -5.47 49.97 -19.73
C SER A 640 -6.23 48.82 -20.38
N LEU A 641 -6.91 47.99 -19.59
CA LEU A 641 -7.68 46.84 -20.07
C LEU A 641 -8.92 47.24 -20.88
N SER A 642 -9.57 48.36 -20.53
CA SER A 642 -10.73 48.86 -21.26
C SER A 642 -10.39 49.29 -22.70
N LYS A 643 -9.11 49.55 -23.01
CA LYS A 643 -8.64 49.85 -24.37
C LYS A 643 -8.51 48.59 -25.23
N THR A 644 -8.19 47.45 -24.62
CA THR A 644 -7.98 46.19 -25.32
C THR A 644 -9.23 45.32 -25.36
N ALA A 645 -10.11 45.44 -24.36
CA ALA A 645 -11.40 44.75 -24.33
C ALA A 645 -12.44 45.49 -25.20
N ASN A 646 -13.36 44.73 -25.80
CA ASN A 646 -14.44 45.24 -26.65
C ASN A 646 -15.59 45.78 -25.78
N VAL A 647 -15.31 46.89 -25.10
CA VAL A 647 -16.16 47.47 -24.04
C VAL A 647 -16.92 48.67 -24.59
N ASP A 648 -18.13 48.91 -24.09
CA ASP A 648 -18.90 50.10 -24.43
C ASP A 648 -18.11 51.38 -24.13
N THR A 649 -18.18 52.32 -25.08
CA THR A 649 -17.65 53.67 -24.98
C THR A 649 -18.08 54.41 -23.72
N THR A 650 -19.31 54.22 -23.24
CA THR A 650 -19.78 54.89 -22.02
C THR A 650 -19.06 54.39 -20.76
N LEU A 651 -18.84 53.08 -20.66
CA LEU A 651 -18.11 52.46 -19.55
C LEU A 651 -16.63 52.88 -19.56
N ARG A 652 -16.02 52.96 -20.75
CA ARG A 652 -14.64 53.43 -20.91
C ARG A 652 -14.47 54.89 -20.44
N VAL A 653 -15.43 55.77 -20.73
CA VAL A 653 -15.43 57.15 -20.24
C VAL A 653 -15.52 57.18 -18.71
N LYS A 654 -16.40 56.36 -18.11
CA LYS A 654 -16.51 56.26 -16.63
C LYS A 654 -15.22 55.78 -15.98
N ILE A 655 -14.57 54.74 -16.52
CA ILE A 655 -13.27 54.24 -16.03
C ILE A 655 -12.20 55.33 -16.14
N HIS A 656 -12.16 56.09 -17.23
CA HIS A 656 -11.24 57.21 -17.39
C HIS A 656 -11.48 58.30 -16.33
N SER A 657 -12.74 58.68 -16.10
CA SER A 657 -13.09 59.66 -15.07
C SER A 657 -12.68 59.19 -13.66
N LEU A 658 -12.83 57.90 -13.35
CA LEU A 658 -12.35 57.32 -12.09
C LEU A 658 -10.82 57.38 -11.94
N ALA A 659 -10.07 57.12 -13.01
CA ALA A 659 -8.62 57.22 -13.00
C ALA A 659 -8.16 58.67 -12.75
N VAL A 660 -8.82 59.66 -13.39
CA VAL A 660 -8.53 61.10 -13.17
C VAL A 660 -8.89 61.53 -11.74
N LEU A 661 -10.06 61.13 -11.25
CA LEU A 661 -10.53 61.43 -9.90
C LEU A 661 -9.59 60.87 -8.84
N SER A 662 -9.31 59.57 -8.89
CA SER A 662 -8.42 58.91 -7.94
C SER A 662 -6.99 59.48 -7.98
N GLY A 663 -6.50 59.86 -9.15
CA GLY A 663 -5.19 60.50 -9.31
C GLY A 663 -5.13 61.91 -8.73
N THR A 664 -6.20 62.70 -8.91
CA THR A 664 -6.34 64.04 -8.33
C THR A 664 -6.34 63.95 -6.80
N LEU A 665 -7.17 63.07 -6.24
CA LEU A 665 -7.24 62.84 -4.80
C LEU A 665 -5.88 62.36 -4.26
N LEU A 666 -5.17 61.48 -4.97
CA LEU A 666 -3.88 60.95 -4.54
C LEU A 666 -2.82 62.06 -4.44
N LYS A 667 -2.76 62.93 -5.45
CA LYS A 667 -1.84 64.06 -5.47
C LYS A 667 -2.07 65.01 -4.30
N GLU A 668 -3.31 65.37 -4.03
CA GLU A 668 -3.67 66.25 -2.90
C GLU A 668 -3.35 65.59 -1.54
N VAL A 669 -3.61 64.29 -1.39
CA VAL A 669 -3.24 63.53 -0.18
C VAL A 669 -1.73 63.53 0.04
N GLU A 670 -0.93 63.37 -1.02
CA GLU A 670 0.53 63.42 -0.96
C GLU A 670 1.06 64.82 -0.63
N GLU A 671 0.47 65.88 -1.18
CA GLU A 671 0.83 67.26 -0.88
C GLU A 671 0.56 67.61 0.59
N VAL A 672 -0.61 67.24 1.12
CA VAL A 672 -0.93 67.41 2.55
C VAL A 672 0.04 66.64 3.45
N ARG A 673 0.41 65.41 3.08
CA ARG A 673 1.38 64.60 3.83
C ARG A 673 2.79 65.20 3.79
N ARG A 674 3.20 65.81 2.67
CA ARG A 674 4.48 66.53 2.57
C ARG A 674 4.50 67.78 3.44
N GLN A 675 3.39 68.53 3.50
CA GLN A 675 3.28 69.73 4.33
C GLN A 675 3.24 69.43 5.84
N HIS A 676 2.84 68.23 6.27
CA HIS A 676 2.83 67.82 7.69
C HIS A 676 4.10 67.09 8.17
N LYS A 677 5.04 66.78 7.26
CA LYS A 677 6.35 66.17 7.60
C LYS A 677 7.49 67.19 7.74
N VAL A 678 7.21 68.46 7.43
CA VAL A 678 8.03 69.64 7.73
C VAL A 678 7.49 70.25 9.01
#